data_AF-A0A950V8V7-F1
#
_entry.id   AF-A0A950V8V7-F1
#
_cell.length_a   1.000
_cell.length_b   1.000
_cell.length_c   1.000
_cell.angle_alpha   90.00
_cell.angle_beta   90.00
_cell.angle_gamma   90.00
#
_symmetry.space_group_name_H-M   'P 1'
#
loop_
_entity.id
_entity.type
_entity.pdbx_description
1 polymer ?
#
loop_
_entity_poly.entity_id
_entity_poly.type
_entity_poly.pdbx_seq_one_letter_code
_entity_poly.pdbx_strand_id
1 'polypeptide(L)'
;SDGGKTLTEIHDSHADHHDLWIASDQPARMIVANDGGASISTNNGSTWTAEEYPTGQFYHVAVTADTPYDVCGAQQDQSTACVPSNARDSLLPPGNWFYSAGGGEAGYIAPDPKKTGVFYAGDQAGIITRRDRATGQTRDVQVNPWMFSGMPAKDLPERWQWVFPIVFSPVDTQTLYTASQHVWKTTNEGQSWRRISPDLTRADPATLGDSGGPITHDQNGPEIYGTVFSVAPSRLEANTIWAGSDDGLVHITRDGGQHWQDITPPDLPKFSRISLIEASPHHAGTAFLAANRYELDDRRPYVFRTDDYGKTWTKIVDGIPPGDFARAIREDPQRAGLLFLGTEHGVCISFDNGAHWQPLSLNLPDTQVPDLVIRDNDLVIATHGRSFYVLDDIDALRQLTPETSAQEVHLFKPADAIRSLQSVNIDYLLKGPAANVSIAIVDGAGKLVRRFSRGQSQAEPPATATEGGFGSPAARAPAEPPRSAGMNRFVWDLRYAGATAFPGMILRGGNTNGPVAVPGKYEVQLTVDAKTETQPFVLTKDPRLTDVTEADLREQFELAMQVRDSFSHANEMVIRIREMKKQIADRIARAGSAKAEVAGAAHTVELELSNVESELYQVRNRSPRDTLNYPIKLNNQFAVLMGDIEMGDVRPTDQMYTVFRELSVSLEKLTETLAAVEKGGLAHLNRILSESHLDPILVQSTK
;
A
#
# COMPACT_ATOMS: atom_id res chain seq x y z
N SER A 1 17.74 -21.72 41.67
CA SER A 1 18.78 -22.62 42.24
C SER A 1 18.50 -23.00 43.70
N ASP A 2 17.55 -22.36 44.38
CA ASP A 2 17.29 -22.55 45.82
C ASP A 2 15.77 -22.60 46.18
N GLY A 3 14.91 -22.84 45.18
CA GLY A 3 13.45 -22.82 45.36
C GLY A 3 12.84 -21.44 45.50
N GLY A 4 13.51 -20.38 45.02
CA GLY A 4 12.98 -19.01 45.01
C GLY A 4 13.27 -18.24 46.30
N LYS A 5 14.25 -18.69 47.10
CA LYS A 5 14.67 -17.96 48.32
C LYS A 5 15.49 -16.73 47.97
N THR A 6 16.26 -16.81 46.90
CA THR A 6 16.97 -15.69 46.29
C THR A 6 16.57 -15.62 44.82
N LEU A 7 16.35 -14.38 44.35
CA LEU A 7 16.02 -14.09 42.96
C LEU A 7 17.15 -13.28 42.36
N THR A 8 17.44 -13.53 41.09
CA THR A 8 18.37 -12.74 40.29
C THR A 8 17.59 -12.29 39.07
N GLU A 9 17.69 -11.01 38.76
CA GLU A 9 17.06 -10.43 37.59
C GLU A 9 17.77 -10.91 36.32
N ILE A 10 16.98 -11.28 35.33
CA ILE A 10 17.44 -11.64 33.99
C ILE A 10 16.80 -10.63 33.04
N HIS A 11 17.61 -9.84 32.35
CA HIS A 11 17.11 -8.87 31.38
C HIS A 11 16.86 -9.54 30.03
N ASP A 12 15.68 -9.27 29.46
CA ASP A 12 15.21 -9.75 28.16
C ASP A 12 15.19 -8.60 27.13
N SER A 13 14.75 -8.87 25.90
CA SER A 13 14.59 -7.88 24.81
C SER A 13 13.45 -6.88 25.03
N HIS A 14 12.42 -7.22 25.82
CA HIS A 14 11.26 -6.37 26.10
C HIS A 14 10.79 -6.50 27.56
N ALA A 15 9.95 -5.56 28.01
CA ALA A 15 9.25 -5.59 29.29
C ALA A 15 7.92 -6.39 29.21
N ASP A 16 7.23 -6.54 30.34
CA ASP A 16 5.93 -7.21 30.50
C ASP A 16 5.90 -8.67 29.99
N HIS A 17 6.49 -9.54 30.80
CA HIS A 17 6.59 -10.99 30.55
C HIS A 17 5.34 -11.74 31.00
N HIS A 18 4.70 -12.43 30.06
CA HIS A 18 3.43 -13.13 30.28
C HIS A 18 3.57 -14.65 30.40
N ASP A 19 4.57 -15.24 29.74
CA ASP A 19 4.82 -16.68 29.78
C ASP A 19 6.32 -17.02 29.70
N LEU A 20 6.70 -18.14 30.29
CA LEU A 20 8.07 -18.68 30.25
C LEU A 20 8.03 -20.19 30.06
N TRP A 21 8.58 -20.63 28.94
CA TRP A 21 8.81 -22.04 28.66
C TRP A 21 10.29 -22.39 28.74
N ILE A 22 10.61 -23.50 29.42
CA ILE A 22 11.97 -24.01 29.57
C ILE A 22 12.01 -25.42 29.00
N ALA A 23 12.94 -25.68 28.08
CA ALA A 23 13.07 -27.00 27.48
C ALA A 23 13.50 -28.05 28.52
N SER A 24 12.75 -29.14 28.63
CA SER A 24 13.00 -30.18 29.64
C SER A 24 14.28 -30.99 29.42
N ASP A 25 14.74 -31.08 28.17
CA ASP A 25 15.93 -31.81 27.75
C ASP A 25 17.19 -30.94 27.76
N GLN A 26 17.03 -29.62 27.61
CA GLN A 26 18.12 -28.65 27.55
C GLN A 26 17.68 -27.33 28.21
N PRO A 27 17.71 -27.21 29.55
CA PRO A 27 17.15 -26.06 30.26
C PRO A 27 17.78 -24.69 29.93
N ALA A 28 18.95 -24.68 29.29
CA ALA A 28 19.54 -23.46 28.74
C ALA A 28 18.73 -22.87 27.58
N ARG A 29 17.86 -23.67 26.94
CA ARG A 29 16.92 -23.26 25.91
C ARG A 29 15.60 -22.84 26.56
N MET A 30 15.29 -21.55 26.46
CA MET A 30 14.13 -20.92 27.09
C MET A 30 13.42 -20.07 26.04
N ILE A 31 12.09 -19.97 26.15
CA ILE A 31 11.26 -19.07 25.37
C ILE A 31 10.51 -18.20 26.36
N VAL A 32 10.57 -16.89 26.18
CA VAL A 32 9.80 -15.92 26.94
C VAL A 32 8.82 -15.24 25.99
N ALA A 33 7.56 -15.14 26.41
CA ALA A 33 6.55 -14.35 25.72
C ALA A 33 6.33 -13.06 26.50
N ASN A 34 6.36 -11.94 25.79
CA ASN A 34 6.20 -10.59 26.30
C ASN A 34 5.40 -9.75 25.29
N ASP A 35 5.11 -8.48 25.59
CA ASP A 35 4.30 -7.64 24.68
C ASP A 35 4.97 -7.34 23.33
N GLY A 36 6.30 -7.40 23.27
CA GLY A 36 7.07 -7.32 22.02
C GLY A 36 7.00 -8.59 21.16
N GLY A 37 6.63 -9.73 21.74
CA GLY A 37 6.46 -11.01 21.07
C GLY A 37 7.12 -12.15 21.83
N ALA A 38 7.84 -13.02 21.11
CA ALA A 38 8.55 -14.14 21.72
C ALA A 38 10.06 -14.01 21.52
N SER A 39 10.82 -14.09 22.61
CA SER A 39 12.28 -14.10 22.59
C SER A 39 12.80 -15.49 23.01
N ILE A 40 13.91 -15.92 22.41
CA ILE A 40 14.50 -17.23 22.64
C ILE A 40 15.90 -17.05 23.20
N SER A 41 16.20 -17.75 24.30
CA SER A 41 17.56 -17.91 24.81
C SER A 41 18.03 -19.35 24.61
N THR A 42 19.32 -19.55 24.34
CA THR A 42 19.98 -20.86 24.35
C THR A 42 21.13 -20.93 25.36
N ASN A 43 21.23 -19.95 26.26
CA ASN A 43 22.32 -19.80 27.23
C ASN A 43 21.81 -19.33 28.61
N ASN A 44 20.68 -19.88 29.06
CA ASN A 44 20.06 -19.59 30.37
C ASN A 44 19.66 -18.11 30.56
N GLY A 45 19.21 -17.44 29.50
CA GLY A 45 18.80 -16.03 29.55
C GLY A 45 19.94 -15.03 29.57
N SER A 46 21.18 -15.45 29.29
CA SER A 46 22.31 -14.49 29.20
C SER A 46 22.20 -13.58 27.97
N THR A 47 21.63 -14.11 26.88
CA THR A 47 21.24 -13.35 25.69
C THR A 47 19.95 -13.91 25.11
N TRP A 48 19.22 -13.07 24.39
CA TRP A 48 17.95 -13.38 23.75
C TRP A 48 18.00 -13.04 22.26
N THR A 49 17.20 -13.72 21.44
CA THR A 49 16.99 -13.35 20.04
C THR A 49 16.30 -11.99 19.93
N ALA A 50 16.51 -11.27 18.84
CA ALA A 50 15.72 -10.08 18.53
C ALA A 50 14.25 -10.43 18.25
N GLU A 51 13.36 -9.48 18.51
CA GLU A 51 11.92 -9.57 18.23
C GLU A 51 11.63 -8.91 16.88
N GLU A 52 11.69 -9.70 15.80
CA GLU A 52 11.47 -9.22 14.42
C GLU A 52 10.03 -9.48 13.92
N TYR A 53 9.07 -9.61 14.83
CA TYR A 53 7.68 -9.89 14.49
C TYR A 53 6.88 -8.59 14.32
N PRO A 54 5.91 -8.53 13.38
CA PRO A 54 5.01 -7.38 13.27
C PRO A 54 3.95 -7.44 14.37
N THR A 55 4.34 -7.16 15.60
CA THR A 55 3.49 -7.22 16.80
C THR A 55 2.87 -5.88 17.16
N GLY A 56 2.90 -4.89 16.26
CA GLY A 56 2.32 -3.56 16.53
C GLY A 56 0.86 -3.65 16.97
N GLN A 57 0.59 -3.19 18.20
CA GLN A 57 -0.73 -3.15 18.81
C GLN A 57 -1.26 -1.72 18.79
N PHE A 58 -2.11 -1.40 17.81
CA PHE A 58 -2.62 -0.05 17.62
C PHE A 58 -4.06 0.06 18.12
N TYR A 59 -4.33 1.03 19.00
CA TYR A 59 -5.68 1.28 19.53
C TYR A 59 -6.60 1.95 18.50
N HIS A 60 -6.05 2.89 17.72
CA HIS A 60 -6.77 3.71 16.75
C HIS A 60 -5.89 4.00 15.54
N VAL A 61 -6.51 4.39 14.42
CA VAL A 61 -5.78 4.80 13.20
C VAL A 61 -6.22 6.17 12.72
N ALA A 62 -5.22 6.98 12.35
CA ALA A 62 -5.39 8.26 11.70
C ALA A 62 -4.53 8.34 10.44
N VAL A 63 -4.91 9.22 9.53
CA VAL A 63 -4.18 9.44 8.27
C VAL A 63 -3.92 10.92 8.06
N THR A 64 -2.76 11.26 7.50
CA THR A 64 -2.45 12.66 7.18
C THR A 64 -3.10 13.11 5.86
N ALA A 65 -3.11 14.43 5.64
CA ALA A 65 -3.56 15.02 4.37
C ALA A 65 -2.46 14.99 3.28
N ASP A 66 -1.28 14.45 3.57
CA ASP A 66 -0.17 14.36 2.61
C ASP A 66 -0.52 13.46 1.41
N THR A 67 0.24 13.61 0.32
CA THR A 67 0.17 12.71 -0.84
C THR A 67 1.59 12.22 -1.17
N PRO A 68 1.87 10.92 -1.06
CA PRO A 68 1.05 9.90 -0.38
C PRO A 68 0.91 10.22 1.11
N TYR A 69 -0.21 9.82 1.72
CA TYR A 69 -0.51 10.07 3.14
C TYR A 69 0.33 9.19 4.06
N ASP A 70 0.50 9.59 5.32
CA ASP A 70 1.07 8.74 6.36
C ASP A 70 -0.05 8.14 7.22
N VAL A 71 0.13 6.89 7.67
CA VAL A 71 -0.75 6.14 8.59
C VAL A 71 -0.16 6.25 9.99
N CYS A 72 -0.95 6.70 10.95
CA CYS A 72 -0.54 7.01 12.31
C CYS A 72 -1.41 6.30 13.34
N GLY A 73 -0.82 5.86 14.45
CA GLY A 73 -1.55 5.32 15.60
C GLY A 73 -0.69 5.33 16.87
N ALA A 74 -1.34 5.29 18.03
CA ALA A 74 -0.68 5.05 19.31
C ALA A 74 -0.47 3.54 19.47
N GLN A 75 0.79 3.14 19.71
CA GLN A 75 1.18 1.74 19.83
C GLN A 75 1.41 1.40 21.29
N GLN A 76 0.85 0.28 21.75
CA GLN A 76 1.03 -0.17 23.13
C GLN A 76 2.50 -0.43 23.48
N ASP A 77 2.86 -0.07 24.72
CA ASP A 77 4.20 -0.18 25.33
C ASP A 77 5.32 0.53 24.56
N GLN A 78 4.92 1.48 23.70
CA GLN A 78 5.78 2.24 22.81
C GLN A 78 5.27 3.67 22.65
N SER A 79 5.87 4.48 21.80
CA SER A 79 5.30 5.80 21.46
C SER A 79 4.18 5.67 20.42
N THR A 80 3.73 6.81 19.90
CA THR A 80 3.00 6.83 18.63
C THR A 80 3.92 6.46 17.47
N ALA A 81 3.35 5.82 16.44
CA ALA A 81 4.04 5.50 15.20
C ALA A 81 3.25 6.01 14.01
N CYS A 82 3.92 6.75 13.13
CA CYS A 82 3.45 7.17 11.82
C CYS A 82 4.37 6.61 10.74
N VAL A 83 3.81 5.98 9.71
CA VAL A 83 4.55 5.41 8.57
C VAL A 83 3.91 5.81 7.25
N PRO A 84 4.67 5.97 6.15
CA PRO A 84 4.10 6.24 4.83
C PRO A 84 3.14 5.12 4.36
N SER A 85 2.01 5.51 3.75
CA SER A 85 1.03 4.55 3.18
C SER A 85 1.58 3.70 2.04
N ASN A 86 2.56 4.24 1.30
CA ASN A 86 3.34 3.49 0.33
C ASN A 86 4.81 3.48 0.76
N ALA A 87 5.55 2.44 0.41
CA ALA A 87 6.97 2.34 0.76
C ALA A 87 7.76 3.47 0.09
N ARG A 88 7.95 4.58 0.80
CA ARG A 88 8.83 5.67 0.38
C ARG A 88 10.27 5.17 0.52
N ASP A 89 10.84 4.71 -0.59
CA ASP A 89 12.22 4.25 -0.74
C ASP A 89 12.48 2.83 -0.21
N SER A 90 12.38 1.83 -1.09
CA SER A 90 12.67 0.42 -0.76
C SER A 90 14.15 0.14 -0.41
N LEU A 91 15.04 1.13 -0.46
CA LEU A 91 16.47 0.97 -0.15
C LEU A 91 16.79 1.24 1.32
N LEU A 92 15.90 1.88 2.06
CA LEU A 92 16.05 2.05 3.50
C LEU A 92 15.57 0.77 4.23
N PRO A 93 16.19 0.39 5.36
CA PRO A 93 15.71 -0.71 6.18
C PRO A 93 14.26 -0.45 6.67
N PRO A 94 13.41 -1.49 6.77
CA PRO A 94 12.16 -1.43 7.49
C PRO A 94 12.31 -0.73 8.85
N GLY A 95 11.50 0.30 9.11
CA GLY A 95 11.55 1.09 10.34
C GLY A 95 12.30 2.43 10.23
N ASN A 96 13.09 2.71 9.19
CA ASN A 96 13.74 4.02 9.06
C ASN A 96 12.82 5.16 8.58
N TRP A 97 11.54 4.86 8.32
CA TRP A 97 10.53 5.84 7.91
C TRP A 97 9.47 6.12 8.97
N PHE A 98 9.55 5.48 10.15
CA PHE A 98 8.59 5.74 11.21
C PHE A 98 8.96 6.99 11.99
N TYR A 99 7.95 7.72 12.48
CA TYR A 99 8.14 8.83 13.40
C TYR A 99 7.01 8.91 14.41
N SER A 100 7.27 9.54 15.57
CA SER A 100 6.25 9.80 16.59
C SER A 100 5.47 11.07 16.28
N ALA A 101 4.15 11.00 16.45
CA ALA A 101 3.19 12.09 16.32
C ALA A 101 3.09 12.98 17.58
N GLY A 102 3.83 12.65 18.65
CA GLY A 102 3.60 13.21 19.99
C GLY A 102 2.73 12.26 20.82
N GLY A 103 2.24 12.73 21.96
CA GLY A 103 1.51 11.90 22.91
C GLY A 103 2.41 10.81 23.49
N GLY A 104 1.82 9.65 23.73
CA GLY A 104 2.53 8.44 24.19
C GLY A 104 1.94 7.19 23.57
N GLU A 105 1.77 6.15 24.38
CA GLU A 105 1.39 4.81 23.92
C GLU A 105 -0.11 4.64 23.78
N ALA A 106 -0.87 5.44 24.52
CA ALA A 106 -2.31 5.30 24.66
C ALA A 106 -3.06 6.43 23.94
N GLY A 107 -4.10 6.08 23.18
CA GLY A 107 -5.09 7.08 22.74
C GLY A 107 -5.17 7.38 21.25
N TYR A 108 -5.90 8.45 20.95
CA TYR A 108 -6.16 8.94 19.60
C TYR A 108 -5.06 9.86 19.10
N ILE A 109 -4.90 9.91 17.78
CA ILE A 109 -4.10 10.92 17.10
C ILE A 109 -5.02 11.68 16.14
N ALA A 110 -4.97 13.00 16.17
CA ALA A 110 -5.63 13.88 15.22
C ALA A 110 -4.57 14.72 14.47
N PRO A 111 -4.19 14.33 13.25
CA PRO A 111 -3.41 15.17 12.36
C PRO A 111 -4.17 16.48 12.07
N ASP A 112 -3.46 17.61 12.05
CA ASP A 112 -4.06 18.89 11.67
C ASP A 112 -4.50 18.83 10.19
N PRO A 113 -5.77 19.14 9.87
CA PRO A 113 -6.31 18.99 8.52
C PRO A 113 -5.73 20.01 7.51
N LYS A 114 -5.05 21.06 7.98
CA LYS A 114 -4.50 22.14 7.15
C LYS A 114 -2.99 22.27 7.23
N LYS A 115 -2.37 21.83 8.32
CA LYS A 115 -0.93 21.95 8.58
C LYS A 115 -0.29 20.56 8.62
N THR A 116 0.11 20.05 7.45
CA THR A 116 0.79 18.75 7.38
C THR A 116 2.05 18.78 8.26
N GLY A 117 2.20 17.75 9.10
CA GLY A 117 3.27 17.68 10.11
C GLY A 117 2.92 18.21 11.50
N VAL A 118 1.72 18.78 11.71
CA VAL A 118 1.19 19.12 13.04
C VAL A 118 0.20 18.07 13.51
N PHE A 119 0.35 17.60 14.74
CA PHE A 119 -0.46 16.53 15.32
C PHE A 119 -0.95 16.90 16.71
N TYR A 120 -2.14 16.42 17.05
CA TYR A 120 -2.69 16.42 18.40
C TYR A 120 -2.81 14.97 18.84
N ALA A 121 -2.01 14.56 19.82
CA ALA A 121 -1.88 13.15 20.18
C ALA A 121 -2.12 12.97 21.69
N GLY A 122 -2.94 11.97 21.99
CA GLY A 122 -3.28 11.56 23.35
C GLY A 122 -2.18 10.75 24.02
N ASP A 123 -2.26 10.67 25.34
CA ASP A 123 -1.57 9.69 26.18
C ASP A 123 -2.38 9.44 27.46
N GLN A 124 -1.94 8.50 28.28
CA GLN A 124 -2.54 8.15 29.56
C GLN A 124 -2.90 9.39 30.39
N ALA A 125 -3.89 9.22 31.29
CA ALA A 125 -4.32 10.27 32.20
C ALA A 125 -4.82 11.58 31.54
N GLY A 126 -5.39 11.49 30.34
CA GLY A 126 -5.96 12.65 29.64
C GLY A 126 -4.90 13.61 29.09
N ILE A 127 -3.67 13.14 28.89
CA ILE A 127 -2.59 13.92 28.29
C ILE A 127 -2.90 14.20 26.83
N ILE A 128 -2.78 15.46 26.41
CA ILE A 128 -2.91 15.83 25.00
C ILE A 128 -1.72 16.72 24.66
N THR A 129 -0.98 16.34 23.64
CA THR A 129 0.13 17.16 23.14
C THR A 129 -0.18 17.69 21.74
N ARG A 130 0.28 18.90 21.45
CA ARG A 130 0.40 19.44 20.10
C ARG A 130 1.86 19.36 19.67
N ARG A 131 2.17 18.57 18.65
CA ARG A 131 3.52 18.42 18.10
C ARG A 131 3.61 19.03 16.71
N ASP A 132 4.69 19.78 16.45
CA ASP A 132 5.05 20.28 15.13
C ASP A 132 6.35 19.60 14.68
N ARG A 133 6.27 18.79 13.63
CA ARG A 133 7.42 18.01 13.14
C ARG A 133 8.47 18.86 12.43
N ALA A 134 8.07 19.95 11.78
CA ALA A 134 9.01 20.80 11.07
C ALA A 134 9.97 21.50 12.03
N THR A 135 9.50 21.84 13.23
CA THR A 135 10.28 22.51 14.28
C THR A 135 10.78 21.58 15.39
N GLY A 136 10.20 20.37 15.50
CA GLY A 136 10.45 19.43 16.59
C GLY A 136 9.80 19.83 17.93
N GLN A 137 9.03 20.91 17.98
CA GLN A 137 8.44 21.43 19.20
C GLN A 137 7.19 20.64 19.61
N THR A 138 7.05 20.41 20.91
CA THR A 138 5.87 19.78 21.51
C THR A 138 5.34 20.67 22.63
N ARG A 139 4.02 20.85 22.68
CA ARG A 139 3.32 21.63 23.71
C ARG A 139 2.24 20.77 24.35
N ASP A 140 2.21 20.75 25.67
CA ASP A 140 1.07 20.24 26.44
C ASP A 140 -0.15 21.15 26.23
N VAL A 141 -1.26 20.53 25.83
CA VAL A 141 -2.54 21.18 25.58
C VAL A 141 -3.70 20.44 26.27
N GLN A 142 -3.42 19.78 27.40
CA GLN A 142 -4.44 19.12 28.22
C GLN A 142 -5.60 20.05 28.58
N VAL A 143 -6.80 19.48 28.68
CA VAL A 143 -7.96 20.19 29.24
C VAL A 143 -7.72 20.56 30.70
N ASN A 144 -7.19 19.61 31.47
CA ASN A 144 -6.84 19.78 32.87
C ASN A 144 -5.59 18.94 33.20
N PRO A 145 -4.40 19.54 33.34
CA PRO A 145 -3.15 18.83 33.64
C PRO A 145 -3.11 18.39 35.11
N TRP A 146 -3.95 17.43 35.46
CA TRP A 146 -4.12 16.89 36.81
C TRP A 146 -3.75 15.41 36.84
N MET A 147 -2.72 15.06 37.60
CA MET A 147 -2.31 13.66 37.79
C MET A 147 -3.20 12.99 38.83
N PHE A 148 -3.75 11.82 38.51
CA PHE A 148 -4.79 11.17 39.33
C PHE A 148 -4.49 9.73 39.78
N SER A 149 -3.25 9.26 39.63
CA SER A 149 -2.90 7.89 40.03
C SER A 149 -3.22 7.60 41.51
N GLY A 150 -3.84 6.45 41.76
CA GLY A 150 -4.27 6.03 43.09
C GLY A 150 -5.58 6.67 43.58
N MET A 151 -6.37 7.27 42.69
CA MET A 151 -7.69 7.81 43.01
C MET A 151 -8.82 7.07 42.26
N PRO A 152 -9.95 6.76 42.93
CA PRO A 152 -11.10 6.17 42.26
C PRO A 152 -11.82 7.19 41.37
N ALA A 153 -12.49 6.71 40.33
CA ALA A 153 -13.16 7.54 39.32
C ALA A 153 -14.17 8.54 39.92
N LYS A 154 -14.85 8.19 41.01
CA LYS A 154 -15.81 9.07 41.71
C LYS A 154 -15.19 10.35 42.29
N ASP A 155 -13.90 10.34 42.59
CA ASP A 155 -13.19 11.45 43.23
C ASP A 155 -12.46 12.33 42.19
N LEU A 156 -12.49 11.94 40.91
CA LEU A 156 -11.87 12.67 39.82
C LEU A 156 -12.76 13.83 39.35
N PRO A 157 -12.22 15.06 39.22
CA PRO A 157 -12.96 16.18 38.63
C PRO A 157 -13.38 15.90 37.18
N GLU A 158 -12.46 15.32 36.41
CA GLU A 158 -12.68 14.88 35.04
C GLU A 158 -12.15 13.45 34.91
N ARG A 159 -13.00 12.53 34.46
CA ARG A 159 -12.67 11.11 34.28
C ARG A 159 -12.13 10.91 32.86
N TRP A 160 -10.86 10.56 32.77
CA TRP A 160 -10.17 10.30 31.51
C TRP A 160 -9.88 8.82 31.39
N GLN A 161 -10.33 8.22 30.31
CA GLN A 161 -10.01 6.85 29.95
C GLN A 161 -8.62 6.82 29.28
N TRP A 162 -7.92 5.69 29.34
CA TRP A 162 -6.68 5.35 28.64
C TRP A 162 -6.70 5.74 27.16
N VAL A 163 -7.79 5.39 26.48
CA VAL A 163 -8.09 5.82 25.13
C VAL A 163 -9.31 6.74 25.16
N PHE A 164 -9.11 7.99 24.78
CA PHE A 164 -10.17 9.00 24.76
C PHE A 164 -10.15 9.75 23.42
N PRO A 165 -11.32 10.21 22.92
CA PRO A 165 -11.43 10.73 21.57
C PRO A 165 -10.70 12.07 21.43
N ILE A 166 -10.01 12.25 20.31
CA ILE A 166 -9.45 13.53 19.86
C ILE A 166 -9.80 13.65 18.38
N VAL A 167 -10.71 14.56 18.03
CA VAL A 167 -11.28 14.64 16.68
C VAL A 167 -11.48 16.07 16.22
N PHE A 168 -11.02 16.36 15.00
CA PHE A 168 -11.36 17.62 14.33
C PHE A 168 -12.79 17.58 13.81
N SER A 169 -13.46 18.74 13.78
CA SER A 169 -14.69 18.86 12.99
C SER A 169 -14.35 18.77 11.50
N PRO A 170 -15.04 17.90 10.74
CA PRO A 170 -14.87 17.81 9.29
C PRO A 170 -15.44 19.04 8.56
N VAL A 171 -16.38 19.77 9.17
CA VAL A 171 -17.00 20.98 8.59
C VAL A 171 -16.22 22.24 9.01
N ASP A 172 -15.95 22.39 10.30
CA ASP A 172 -15.12 23.48 10.84
C ASP A 172 -13.76 22.95 11.28
N THR A 173 -12.88 22.77 10.31
CA THR A 173 -11.52 22.22 10.47
C THR A 173 -10.61 22.96 11.48
N GLN A 174 -11.02 24.10 12.04
CA GLN A 174 -10.31 24.76 13.14
C GLN A 174 -10.77 24.26 14.53
N THR A 175 -11.97 23.69 14.62
CA THR A 175 -12.52 23.16 15.86
C THR A 175 -12.00 21.75 16.12
N LEU A 176 -11.39 21.56 17.29
CA LEU A 176 -10.97 20.26 17.82
C LEU A 176 -11.81 19.91 19.06
N TYR A 177 -12.24 18.66 19.14
CA TYR A 177 -12.98 18.10 20.27
C TYR A 177 -12.18 17.02 20.98
N THR A 178 -12.41 16.92 22.29
CA THR A 178 -11.97 15.78 23.12
C THR A 178 -13.00 15.51 24.21
N ALA A 179 -12.88 14.40 24.94
CA ALA A 179 -13.86 14.07 25.97
C ALA A 179 -13.31 13.34 27.20
N SER A 180 -13.81 13.76 28.36
CA SER A 180 -13.79 13.06 29.65
C SER A 180 -15.16 12.39 29.84
N GLN A 181 -15.82 12.51 30.99
CA GLN A 181 -17.29 12.36 31.09
C GLN A 181 -18.06 13.53 30.43
N HIS A 182 -17.35 14.61 30.07
CA HIS A 182 -17.86 15.77 29.37
C HIS A 182 -17.21 15.92 28.00
N VAL A 183 -17.90 16.57 27.07
CA VAL A 183 -17.35 16.98 25.76
C VAL A 183 -16.70 18.36 25.88
N TRP A 184 -15.47 18.46 25.39
CA TRP A 184 -14.64 19.66 25.39
C TRP A 184 -14.37 20.14 23.97
N LYS A 185 -14.35 21.45 23.79
CA LYS A 185 -14.09 22.12 22.51
C LYS A 185 -12.95 23.12 22.61
N THR A 186 -12.05 23.13 21.63
CA THR A 186 -11.09 24.21 21.40
C THR A 186 -11.16 24.71 19.95
N THR A 187 -10.80 25.97 19.74
CA THR A 187 -10.63 26.60 18.42
C THR A 187 -9.31 27.36 18.31
N ASN A 188 -8.42 27.19 19.30
CA ASN A 188 -7.15 27.91 19.42
C ASN A 188 -6.00 26.94 19.70
N GLU A 189 -6.04 25.77 19.04
CA GLU A 189 -4.99 24.75 19.09
C GLU A 189 -4.74 24.22 20.51
N GLY A 190 -5.79 24.15 21.33
CA GLY A 190 -5.73 23.65 22.71
C GLY A 190 -5.14 24.64 23.72
N GLN A 191 -4.99 25.93 23.36
CA GLN A 191 -4.60 26.97 24.31
C GLN A 191 -5.66 27.18 25.40
N SER A 192 -6.94 26.97 25.08
CA SER A 192 -8.01 26.86 26.05
C SER A 192 -9.10 25.91 25.55
N TRP A 193 -9.79 25.30 26.52
CA TRP A 193 -10.88 24.37 26.28
C TRP A 193 -12.16 24.87 26.93
N ARG A 194 -13.28 24.71 26.23
CA ARG A 194 -14.63 25.01 26.74
C ARG A 194 -15.40 23.71 26.91
N ARG A 195 -15.92 23.47 28.11
CA ARG A 195 -16.90 22.40 28.34
C ARG A 195 -18.19 22.73 27.60
N ILE A 196 -18.68 21.81 26.79
CA ILE A 196 -19.90 22.00 25.98
C ILE A 196 -20.94 20.91 26.24
N SER A 197 -20.87 20.18 27.35
CA SER A 197 -21.89 19.21 27.74
C SER A 197 -22.05 19.13 29.26
N PRO A 198 -23.18 18.60 29.77
CA PRO A 198 -23.24 18.00 31.10
C PRO A 198 -22.47 16.66 31.12
N ASP A 199 -22.47 15.97 32.26
CA ASP A 199 -22.02 14.57 32.31
C ASP A 199 -22.94 13.74 31.42
N LEU A 200 -22.36 13.11 30.38
CA LEU A 200 -23.10 12.34 29.37
C LEU A 200 -23.10 10.83 29.64
N THR A 201 -22.72 10.42 30.85
CA THR A 201 -22.59 9.01 31.23
C THR A 201 -23.62 8.63 32.27
N ARG A 202 -23.79 7.33 32.54
CA ARG A 202 -24.67 6.85 33.61
C ARG A 202 -24.12 7.23 34.98
N ALA A 203 -22.78 7.25 35.10
CA ALA A 203 -22.06 7.54 36.32
C ALA A 203 -22.61 6.75 37.53
N ASP A 204 -22.90 5.46 37.33
CA ASP A 204 -23.46 4.60 38.37
C ASP A 204 -22.48 4.54 39.55
N PRO A 205 -22.85 4.98 40.77
CA PRO A 205 -21.94 4.97 41.91
C PRO A 205 -21.32 3.59 42.22
N ALA A 206 -21.99 2.50 41.81
CA ALA A 206 -21.48 1.14 41.97
C ALA A 206 -20.27 0.83 41.06
N THR A 207 -20.05 1.63 40.01
CA THR A 207 -18.97 1.40 39.03
C THR A 207 -17.86 2.45 39.08
N LEU A 208 -17.90 3.40 40.02
CA LEU A 208 -16.92 4.50 40.12
C LEU A 208 -16.00 4.42 41.35
N GLY A 209 -16.06 3.29 42.07
CA GLY A 209 -15.24 3.03 43.25
C GLY A 209 -13.80 2.65 42.93
N ASP A 210 -13.14 2.05 43.92
CA ASP A 210 -11.81 1.49 43.74
C ASP A 210 -11.85 0.28 42.80
N SER A 211 -10.94 0.24 41.84
CA SER A 211 -10.64 -0.86 40.93
C SER A 211 -9.51 -1.74 41.47
N GLY A 212 -9.36 -2.94 40.88
CA GLY A 212 -8.35 -3.91 41.26
C GLY A 212 -8.80 -4.86 42.38
N GLY A 213 -7.84 -5.57 42.96
CA GLY A 213 -8.06 -6.61 43.95
C GLY A 213 -7.61 -6.20 45.36
N PRO A 214 -7.80 -7.07 46.37
CA PRO A 214 -7.41 -6.78 47.75
C PRO A 214 -5.90 -6.62 47.96
N ILE A 215 -5.09 -6.93 46.96
CA ILE A 215 -3.62 -6.88 47.01
C ILE A 215 -3.11 -5.56 46.42
N THR A 216 -3.65 -5.14 45.28
CA THR A 216 -3.25 -3.93 44.56
C THR A 216 -4.49 -3.24 44.00
N HIS A 217 -4.64 -1.96 44.32
CA HIS A 217 -5.61 -1.09 43.67
C HIS A 217 -5.08 -0.75 42.28
N ASP A 218 -5.86 -1.03 41.25
CA ASP A 218 -5.46 -0.84 39.85
C ASP A 218 -5.97 0.52 39.35
N GLN A 219 -5.39 1.60 39.88
CA GLN A 219 -5.87 2.98 39.73
C GLN A 219 -4.87 3.84 38.95
N ASN A 220 -4.65 3.53 37.67
CA ASN A 220 -3.64 4.16 36.81
C ASN A 220 -4.18 4.63 35.44
N GLY A 221 -5.47 4.46 35.13
CA GLY A 221 -6.10 5.01 33.90
C GLY A 221 -7.01 4.05 33.14
N PRO A 222 -6.58 2.83 32.73
CA PRO A 222 -7.37 1.87 31.95
C PRO A 222 -8.71 1.50 32.58
N GLU A 223 -8.76 1.44 33.89
CA GLU A 223 -9.94 1.11 34.69
C GLU A 223 -10.99 2.23 34.75
N ILE A 224 -10.64 3.47 34.37
CA ILE A 224 -11.49 4.63 34.59
C ILE A 224 -12.74 4.54 33.71
N TYR A 225 -13.87 4.30 34.35
CA TYR A 225 -15.15 4.03 33.71
C TYR A 225 -16.16 5.17 33.89
N GLY A 226 -17.22 5.17 33.10
CA GLY A 226 -18.23 6.23 33.09
C GLY A 226 -17.68 7.48 32.41
N THR A 227 -17.06 7.30 31.24
CA THR A 227 -16.47 8.32 30.37
C THR A 227 -17.19 8.39 29.02
N VAL A 228 -17.10 9.52 28.32
CA VAL A 228 -17.48 9.63 26.91
C VAL A 228 -16.35 9.06 26.06
N PHE A 229 -16.58 7.88 25.52
CA PHE A 229 -15.59 7.06 24.83
C PHE A 229 -15.52 7.36 23.33
N SER A 230 -16.61 7.87 22.75
CA SER A 230 -16.69 8.22 21.32
C SER A 230 -17.31 9.59 21.12
N VAL A 231 -16.70 10.41 20.27
CA VAL A 231 -17.25 11.71 19.82
C VAL A 231 -17.20 11.75 18.30
N ALA A 232 -18.34 11.99 17.67
CA ALA A 232 -18.48 12.06 16.22
C ALA A 232 -19.16 13.36 15.81
N PRO A 233 -18.39 14.41 15.44
CA PRO A 233 -18.95 15.60 14.81
C PRO A 233 -19.56 15.27 13.46
N SER A 234 -20.68 15.90 13.10
CA SER A 234 -21.31 15.71 11.80
C SER A 234 -20.41 16.18 10.65
N ARG A 235 -20.42 15.43 9.55
CA ARG A 235 -19.75 15.76 8.28
C ARG A 235 -20.49 16.81 7.46
N LEU A 236 -21.72 17.15 7.83
CA LEU A 236 -22.62 18.02 7.07
C LEU A 236 -23.13 19.22 7.87
N GLU A 237 -23.14 19.15 9.21
CA GLU A 237 -23.72 20.17 10.10
C GLU A 237 -22.73 20.55 11.22
N ALA A 238 -22.14 21.75 11.16
CA ALA A 238 -21.08 22.19 12.09
C ALA A 238 -21.46 22.14 13.59
N ASN A 239 -22.76 22.22 13.91
CA ASN A 239 -23.29 22.24 15.28
C ASN A 239 -23.87 20.90 15.74
N THR A 240 -23.86 19.88 14.88
CA THR A 240 -24.34 18.54 15.22
C THR A 240 -23.17 17.68 15.69
N ILE A 241 -23.24 17.16 16.91
CA ILE A 241 -22.21 16.30 17.51
C ILE A 241 -22.92 15.14 18.20
N TRP A 242 -22.41 13.93 17.94
CA TRP A 242 -22.83 12.71 18.60
C TRP A 242 -21.78 12.30 19.64
N ALA A 243 -22.22 11.78 20.78
CA ALA A 243 -21.35 11.30 21.84
C ALA A 243 -21.85 9.95 22.38
N GLY A 244 -20.93 9.02 22.64
CA GLY A 244 -21.22 7.71 23.20
C GLY A 244 -20.33 7.42 24.40
N SER A 245 -20.89 6.87 25.48
CA SER A 245 -20.14 6.54 26.70
C SER A 245 -19.67 5.08 26.75
N ASP A 246 -18.66 4.80 27.55
CA ASP A 246 -18.23 3.43 27.85
C ASP A 246 -19.26 2.66 28.72
N ASP A 247 -20.19 3.37 29.37
CA ASP A 247 -21.29 2.81 30.15
C ASP A 247 -22.65 2.74 29.41
N GLY A 248 -22.65 3.05 28.11
CA GLY A 248 -23.71 2.70 27.17
C GLY A 248 -24.85 3.70 27.06
N LEU A 249 -24.57 4.98 27.19
CA LEU A 249 -25.45 6.07 26.76
C LEU A 249 -24.98 6.66 25.44
N VAL A 250 -25.94 7.13 24.64
CA VAL A 250 -25.70 7.85 23.39
C VAL A 250 -26.43 9.17 23.45
N HIS A 251 -25.74 10.26 23.15
CA HIS A 251 -26.30 11.59 23.16
C HIS A 251 -26.04 12.33 21.84
N ILE A 252 -26.91 13.28 21.53
CA ILE A 252 -26.73 14.20 20.41
C ILE A 252 -26.96 15.64 20.85
N THR A 253 -26.15 16.56 20.35
CA THR A 253 -26.45 17.99 20.30
C THR A 253 -26.55 18.44 18.85
N ARG A 254 -27.37 19.45 18.59
CA ARG A 254 -27.51 20.09 17.26
C ARG A 254 -27.33 21.60 17.28
N ASP A 255 -27.01 22.16 18.45
CA ASP A 255 -26.83 23.59 18.69
C ASP A 255 -25.42 23.93 19.22
N GLY A 256 -24.46 23.03 18.94
CA GLY A 256 -23.06 23.22 19.31
C GLY A 256 -22.77 22.97 20.80
N GLY A 257 -23.60 22.14 21.44
CA GLY A 257 -23.45 21.71 22.82
C GLY A 257 -24.17 22.58 23.85
N GLN A 258 -25.17 23.37 23.45
CA GLN A 258 -26.00 24.09 24.42
C GLN A 258 -27.01 23.14 25.05
N HIS A 259 -27.60 22.25 24.25
CA HIS A 259 -28.50 21.20 24.72
C HIS A 259 -28.06 19.84 24.18
N TRP A 260 -28.13 18.82 25.04
CA TRP A 260 -27.86 17.42 24.70
C TRP A 260 -29.10 16.59 24.95
N GLN A 261 -29.41 15.69 24.03
CA GLN A 261 -30.54 14.77 24.10
C GLN A 261 -30.00 13.34 24.19
N ASP A 262 -30.49 12.57 25.17
CA ASP A 262 -30.30 11.11 25.22
C ASP A 262 -31.12 10.46 24.09
N ILE A 263 -30.42 9.72 23.26
CA ILE A 263 -30.91 9.03 22.07
C ILE A 263 -30.44 7.57 22.08
N THR A 264 -30.19 7.00 23.25
CA THR A 264 -29.67 5.63 23.41
C THR A 264 -30.61 4.63 22.73
N PRO A 265 -30.10 3.70 21.87
CA PRO A 265 -30.93 2.66 21.30
C PRO A 265 -31.62 1.83 22.39
N PRO A 266 -32.95 1.62 22.33
CA PRO A 266 -33.68 0.95 23.42
C PRO A 266 -33.25 -0.51 23.62
N ASP A 267 -32.80 -1.18 22.55
CA ASP A 267 -32.34 -2.57 22.58
C ASP A 267 -30.85 -2.72 22.94
N LEU A 268 -30.15 -1.62 23.21
CA LEU A 268 -28.77 -1.67 23.68
C LEU A 268 -28.77 -1.92 25.20
N PRO A 269 -28.19 -3.03 25.69
CA PRO A 269 -28.21 -3.28 27.12
C PRO A 269 -27.26 -2.32 27.87
N LYS A 270 -27.58 -2.04 29.14
CA LYS A 270 -26.78 -1.14 29.99
C LYS A 270 -25.33 -1.61 30.12
N PHE A 271 -24.40 -0.68 30.31
CA PHE A 271 -22.96 -0.96 30.42
C PHE A 271 -22.34 -1.55 29.14
N SER A 272 -22.91 -1.23 27.98
CA SER A 272 -22.25 -1.52 26.70
C SER A 272 -21.28 -0.39 26.38
N ARG A 273 -20.06 -0.70 25.98
CA ARG A 273 -19.12 0.32 25.50
C ARG A 273 -19.55 0.79 24.12
N ILE A 274 -19.84 2.08 23.97
CA ILE A 274 -19.99 2.68 22.63
C ILE A 274 -18.59 2.91 22.06
N SER A 275 -18.06 1.90 21.37
CA SER A 275 -16.69 1.95 20.85
C SER A 275 -16.54 2.97 19.74
N LEU A 276 -17.54 3.11 18.87
CA LEU A 276 -17.46 4.07 17.78
C LEU A 276 -18.82 4.53 17.26
N ILE A 277 -18.91 5.82 16.90
CA ILE A 277 -20.02 6.40 16.15
C ILE A 277 -19.47 6.96 14.82
N GLU A 278 -20.11 6.63 13.71
CA GLU A 278 -19.85 7.22 12.39
C GLU A 278 -21.04 8.10 11.98
N ALA A 279 -20.82 9.41 11.89
CA ALA A 279 -21.81 10.32 11.32
C ALA A 279 -21.74 10.28 9.79
N SER A 280 -22.87 10.02 9.13
CA SER A 280 -22.90 9.81 7.68
C SER A 280 -22.36 11.03 6.91
N PRO A 281 -21.45 10.83 5.92
CA PRO A 281 -21.09 11.87 4.97
C PRO A 281 -22.19 12.19 3.96
N HIS A 282 -23.24 11.36 3.84
CA HIS A 282 -24.25 11.47 2.77
C HIS A 282 -25.55 12.13 3.23
N HIS A 283 -25.97 11.85 4.46
CA HIS A 283 -27.28 12.29 4.95
C HIS A 283 -27.20 12.84 6.37
N ALA A 284 -27.64 14.09 6.54
CA ALA A 284 -27.76 14.69 7.86
C ALA A 284 -28.78 13.91 8.70
N GLY A 285 -28.42 13.59 9.95
CA GLY A 285 -29.25 12.78 10.85
C GLY A 285 -29.07 11.27 10.73
N THR A 286 -28.32 10.81 9.72
CA THR A 286 -27.89 9.41 9.64
C THR A 286 -26.60 9.20 10.42
N ALA A 287 -26.57 8.16 11.26
CA ALA A 287 -25.38 7.73 11.98
C ALA A 287 -25.39 6.22 12.19
N PHE A 288 -24.19 5.64 12.24
CA PHE A 288 -23.95 4.25 12.53
C PHE A 288 -23.19 4.13 13.86
N LEU A 289 -23.49 3.09 14.62
CA LEU A 289 -22.95 2.88 15.96
C LEU A 289 -22.45 1.46 16.09
N ALA A 290 -21.22 1.29 16.54
CA ALA A 290 -20.62 0.03 16.97
C ALA A 290 -20.46 0.03 18.50
N ALA A 291 -20.97 -1.02 19.15
CA ALA A 291 -20.84 -1.25 20.57
C ALA A 291 -20.41 -2.68 20.88
N ASN A 292 -19.80 -2.89 22.05
CA ASN A 292 -19.45 -4.22 22.53
C ASN A 292 -19.57 -4.33 24.05
N ARG A 293 -19.51 -5.59 24.50
CA ARG A 293 -19.78 -6.02 25.88
C ARG A 293 -18.88 -7.18 26.29
N TYR A 294 -17.73 -7.35 25.63
CA TYR A 294 -16.86 -8.52 25.82
C TYR A 294 -16.33 -8.61 27.27
N GLU A 295 -16.14 -7.47 27.94
CA GLU A 295 -15.75 -7.37 29.36
C GLU A 295 -16.85 -7.84 30.33
N LEU A 296 -18.08 -8.00 29.84
CA LEU A 296 -19.23 -8.55 30.57
C LEU A 296 -19.58 -9.97 30.12
N ASP A 297 -18.62 -10.67 29.49
CA ASP A 297 -18.78 -12.02 28.93
C ASP A 297 -19.90 -12.12 27.87
N ASP A 298 -20.17 -11.02 27.16
CA ASP A 298 -21.14 -10.97 26.05
C ASP A 298 -20.43 -10.61 24.74
N ARG A 299 -20.20 -11.64 23.92
CA ARG A 299 -19.49 -11.54 22.63
C ARG A 299 -20.40 -11.28 21.43
N ARG A 300 -21.69 -11.01 21.65
CA ARG A 300 -22.64 -10.76 20.55
C ARG A 300 -22.32 -9.43 19.83
N PRO A 301 -22.60 -9.33 18.52
CA PRO A 301 -22.49 -8.06 17.82
C PRO A 301 -23.61 -7.09 18.20
N TYR A 302 -23.23 -5.83 18.39
CA TYR A 302 -24.13 -4.70 18.61
C TYR A 302 -23.77 -3.57 17.64
N VAL A 303 -24.47 -3.56 16.51
CA VAL A 303 -24.33 -2.51 15.49
C VAL A 303 -25.71 -1.93 15.22
N PHE A 304 -25.81 -0.61 15.19
CA PHE A 304 -27.08 0.11 15.00
C PHE A 304 -26.96 1.20 13.95
N ARG A 305 -28.07 1.48 13.26
CA ARG A 305 -28.24 2.61 12.36
C ARG A 305 -29.41 3.47 12.82
N THR A 306 -29.25 4.78 12.76
CA THR A 306 -30.32 5.78 12.80
C THR A 306 -30.32 6.55 11.49
N ASP A 307 -31.50 6.97 11.03
CA ASP A 307 -31.68 7.86 9.87
C ASP A 307 -32.33 9.20 10.26
N ASP A 308 -32.66 9.41 11.55
CA ASP A 308 -33.53 10.50 12.02
C ASP A 308 -33.04 11.24 13.27
N TYR A 309 -31.71 11.39 13.41
CA TYR A 309 -31.06 12.03 14.55
C TYR A 309 -31.15 11.22 15.87
N GLY A 310 -31.26 9.90 15.78
CA GLY A 310 -31.29 8.98 16.92
C GLY A 310 -32.67 8.83 17.56
N LYS A 311 -33.74 9.28 16.88
CA LYS A 311 -35.11 9.08 17.38
C LYS A 311 -35.53 7.62 17.23
N THR A 312 -35.09 6.97 16.16
CA THR A 312 -35.28 5.54 15.92
C THR A 312 -33.95 4.88 15.57
N TRP A 313 -33.83 3.62 16.00
CA TRP A 313 -32.64 2.81 15.75
C TRP A 313 -33.02 1.46 15.19
N THR A 314 -32.26 1.01 14.20
CA THR A 314 -32.36 -0.32 13.61
C THR A 314 -31.09 -1.09 13.96
N LYS A 315 -31.23 -2.27 14.56
CA LYS A 315 -30.10 -3.18 14.76
C LYS A 315 -29.72 -3.82 13.42
N ILE A 316 -28.45 -3.72 13.04
CA ILE A 316 -27.93 -4.09 11.71
C ILE A 316 -26.78 -5.09 11.84
N VAL A 317 -27.09 -6.32 12.26
CA VAL A 317 -26.08 -7.35 12.59
C VAL A 317 -26.20 -8.63 11.76
N ASP A 318 -27.12 -8.67 10.81
CA ASP A 318 -27.39 -9.86 10.01
C ASP A 318 -26.17 -10.19 9.14
N GLY A 319 -25.66 -11.42 9.25
CA GLY A 319 -24.43 -11.87 8.57
C GLY A 319 -23.16 -11.79 9.42
N ILE A 320 -23.19 -11.11 10.58
CA ILE A 320 -22.07 -11.09 11.53
C ILE A 320 -22.12 -12.33 12.44
N PRO A 321 -21.02 -13.09 12.60
CA PRO A 321 -20.98 -14.23 13.51
C PRO A 321 -21.26 -13.83 14.98
N PRO A 322 -22.00 -14.63 15.78
CA PRO A 322 -22.36 -14.27 17.16
C PRO A 322 -21.21 -14.09 18.16
N GLY A 323 -20.00 -14.54 17.84
CA GLY A 323 -18.80 -14.36 18.66
C GLY A 323 -17.88 -13.23 18.18
N ASP A 324 -18.24 -12.58 17.08
CA ASP A 324 -17.41 -11.59 16.40
C ASP A 324 -18.01 -10.19 16.62
N PHE A 325 -17.71 -9.64 17.79
CA PHE A 325 -18.30 -8.37 18.22
C PHE A 325 -17.67 -7.17 17.50
N ALA A 326 -18.46 -6.12 17.34
CA ALA A 326 -18.07 -4.92 16.62
C ALA A 326 -17.17 -4.00 17.45
N ARG A 327 -16.19 -3.38 16.77
CA ARG A 327 -15.25 -2.41 17.37
C ARG A 327 -15.32 -1.06 16.68
N ALA A 328 -15.30 -1.04 15.36
CA ALA A 328 -15.37 0.17 14.55
C ALA A 328 -16.32 0.01 13.37
N ILE A 329 -16.94 1.10 12.94
CA ILE A 329 -17.80 1.15 11.74
C ILE A 329 -17.48 2.39 10.92
N ARG A 330 -17.38 2.26 9.60
CA ARG A 330 -17.16 3.37 8.66
C ARG A 330 -18.12 3.29 7.49
N GLU A 331 -18.70 4.42 7.12
CA GLU A 331 -19.42 4.58 5.86
C GLU A 331 -18.48 5.15 4.81
N ASP A 332 -18.49 4.57 3.61
CA ASP A 332 -17.70 5.06 2.49
C ASP A 332 -18.13 6.47 2.10
N PRO A 333 -17.21 7.45 1.96
CA PRO A 333 -17.56 8.83 1.64
C PRO A 333 -18.04 9.03 0.20
N GLN A 334 -17.87 8.06 -0.71
CA GLN A 334 -18.25 8.18 -2.11
C GLN A 334 -19.54 7.39 -2.45
N ARG A 335 -19.81 6.29 -1.74
CA ARG A 335 -21.00 5.45 -1.93
C ARG A 335 -21.79 5.34 -0.63
N ALA A 336 -22.96 5.98 -0.62
CA ALA A 336 -23.94 5.80 0.46
C ALA A 336 -24.31 4.32 0.64
N GLY A 337 -24.34 3.88 1.89
CA GLY A 337 -24.69 2.51 2.27
C GLY A 337 -23.65 1.43 2.02
N LEU A 338 -22.46 1.79 1.49
CA LEU A 338 -21.29 0.93 1.56
C LEU A 338 -20.62 1.13 2.92
N LEU A 339 -20.62 0.08 3.75
CA LEU A 339 -20.10 0.12 5.12
C LEU A 339 -18.98 -0.89 5.31
N PHE A 340 -18.00 -0.52 6.13
CA PHE A 340 -16.93 -1.38 6.61
C PHE A 340 -16.98 -1.47 8.12
N LEU A 341 -16.79 -2.68 8.66
CA LEU A 341 -16.88 -2.97 10.09
C LEU A 341 -15.62 -3.67 10.56
N GLY A 342 -14.91 -3.06 11.51
CA GLY A 342 -13.83 -3.69 12.25
C GLY A 342 -14.40 -4.52 13.39
N THR A 343 -13.94 -5.76 13.51
CA THR A 343 -14.47 -6.77 14.42
C THR A 343 -13.35 -7.46 15.21
N GLU A 344 -13.68 -8.45 16.04
CA GLU A 344 -12.69 -9.22 16.79
C GLU A 344 -11.87 -10.15 15.88
N HIS A 345 -12.46 -10.58 14.77
CA HIS A 345 -11.88 -11.57 13.85
C HIS A 345 -11.62 -11.02 12.42
N GLY A 346 -11.46 -9.70 12.28
CA GLY A 346 -11.09 -9.04 11.03
C GLY A 346 -12.06 -7.94 10.59
N VAL A 347 -12.34 -7.88 9.28
CA VAL A 347 -13.19 -6.85 8.68
C VAL A 347 -14.40 -7.47 8.00
N CYS A 348 -15.58 -6.88 8.19
CA CYS A 348 -16.79 -7.16 7.42
C CYS A 348 -17.17 -5.97 6.52
N ILE A 349 -17.90 -6.25 5.44
CA ILE A 349 -18.43 -5.28 4.47
C ILE A 349 -19.94 -5.46 4.31
N SER A 350 -20.65 -4.36 4.11
CA SER A 350 -22.06 -4.32 3.75
C SER A 350 -22.25 -3.42 2.53
N PHE A 351 -23.07 -3.83 1.57
CA PHE A 351 -23.42 -3.03 0.38
C PHE A 351 -24.82 -2.40 0.46
N ASP A 352 -25.53 -2.57 1.58
CA ASP A 352 -26.97 -2.29 1.73
C ASP A 352 -27.33 -1.59 3.06
N ASN A 353 -26.50 -0.65 3.50
CA ASN A 353 -26.70 0.12 4.75
C ASN A 353 -26.76 -0.74 6.02
N GLY A 354 -26.01 -1.85 6.05
CA GLY A 354 -25.87 -2.76 7.18
C GLY A 354 -26.96 -3.83 7.26
N ALA A 355 -27.83 -3.93 6.26
CA ALA A 355 -28.87 -4.95 6.26
C ALA A 355 -28.27 -6.36 6.11
N HIS A 356 -27.14 -6.51 5.43
CA HIS A 356 -26.38 -7.76 5.38
C HIS A 356 -24.86 -7.53 5.37
N TRP A 357 -24.16 -8.25 6.24
CA TRP A 357 -22.70 -8.25 6.35
C TRP A 357 -22.07 -9.53 5.81
N GLN A 358 -20.91 -9.38 5.19
CA GLN A 358 -20.07 -10.48 4.71
C GLN A 358 -18.59 -10.20 5.02
N PRO A 359 -17.73 -11.23 5.14
CA PRO A 359 -16.31 -11.03 5.47
C PRO A 359 -15.52 -10.36 4.34
N LEU A 360 -14.57 -9.49 4.71
CA LEU A 360 -13.61 -8.80 3.84
C LEU A 360 -12.18 -8.90 4.43
N SER A 361 -11.74 -10.11 4.79
CA SER A 361 -10.40 -10.29 5.36
C SER A 361 -9.32 -10.53 4.29
N LEU A 362 -9.62 -11.07 3.11
CA LEU A 362 -8.61 -11.38 2.07
C LEU A 362 -7.36 -12.07 2.63
N ASN A 363 -6.20 -11.38 2.70
CA ASN A 363 -4.95 -11.86 3.30
C ASN A 363 -4.66 -11.28 4.71
N LEU A 364 -5.58 -10.48 5.27
CA LEU A 364 -5.58 -10.10 6.68
C LEU A 364 -5.76 -11.37 7.53
N PRO A 365 -4.85 -11.65 8.49
CA PRO A 365 -5.01 -12.78 9.39
C PRO A 365 -6.21 -12.57 10.33
N ASP A 366 -6.64 -13.65 11.00
CA ASP A 366 -7.56 -13.55 12.13
C ASP A 366 -6.91 -12.68 13.22
N THR A 367 -7.42 -11.46 13.38
CA THR A 367 -6.87 -10.46 14.28
C THR A 367 -7.92 -9.42 14.61
N GLN A 368 -7.80 -8.84 15.80
CA GLN A 368 -8.63 -7.76 16.25
C GLN A 368 -8.39 -6.50 15.41
N VAL A 369 -9.49 -5.90 14.94
CA VAL A 369 -9.49 -4.63 14.20
C VAL A 369 -10.19 -3.56 15.03
N PRO A 370 -9.46 -2.82 15.88
CA PRO A 370 -10.06 -1.81 16.76
C PRO A 370 -10.49 -0.54 16.02
N ASP A 371 -9.89 -0.23 14.86
CA ASP A 371 -10.23 0.96 14.10
C ASP A 371 -9.92 0.84 12.60
N LEU A 372 -10.64 1.62 11.80
CA LEU A 372 -10.57 1.70 10.34
C LEU A 372 -10.66 3.16 9.90
N VAL A 373 -10.00 3.56 8.82
CA VAL A 373 -10.19 4.86 8.16
C VAL A 373 -10.19 4.68 6.65
N ILE A 374 -11.08 5.39 5.96
CA ILE A 374 -11.11 5.44 4.49
C ILE A 374 -10.42 6.71 4.03
N ARG A 375 -9.38 6.58 3.21
CA ARG A 375 -8.62 7.71 2.65
C ARG A 375 -8.48 7.53 1.15
N ASP A 376 -8.98 8.49 0.39
CA ASP A 376 -9.03 8.41 -1.08
C ASP A 376 -9.74 7.12 -1.52
N ASN A 377 -8.98 6.18 -2.08
CA ASN A 377 -9.47 4.88 -2.52
C ASN A 377 -8.97 3.73 -1.63
N ASP A 378 -8.41 4.00 -0.46
CA ASP A 378 -7.83 2.97 0.40
C ASP A 378 -8.64 2.80 1.69
N LEU A 379 -8.75 1.54 2.13
CA LEU A 379 -9.22 1.21 3.48
C LEU A 379 -8.00 0.91 4.36
N VAL A 380 -7.72 1.82 5.29
CA VAL A 380 -6.61 1.73 6.24
C VAL A 380 -7.11 1.09 7.52
N ILE A 381 -6.37 0.09 8.01
CA ILE A 381 -6.78 -0.82 9.07
C ILE A 381 -5.72 -0.78 10.17
N ALA A 382 -6.11 -0.38 11.39
CA ALA A 382 -5.33 -0.69 12.58
C ALA A 382 -5.66 -2.09 13.05
N THR A 383 -4.65 -2.80 13.54
CA THR A 383 -4.82 -4.10 14.19
C THR A 383 -4.19 -4.09 15.57
N HIS A 384 -4.68 -4.97 16.43
CA HIS A 384 -4.05 -5.22 17.72
C HIS A 384 -3.16 -6.46 17.63
N GLY A 385 -1.89 -6.25 17.26
CA GLY A 385 -0.87 -7.31 17.20
C GLY A 385 -0.43 -7.72 15.78
N ARG A 386 -0.82 -6.97 14.74
CA ARG A 386 -0.38 -7.16 13.34
C ARG A 386 -0.05 -5.85 12.61
N SER A 387 0.22 -4.77 13.35
CA SER A 387 0.55 -3.44 12.81
C SER A 387 -0.59 -2.82 11.96
N PHE A 388 -0.26 -2.01 10.95
CA PHE A 388 -1.23 -1.45 10.00
C PHE A 388 -1.36 -2.32 8.73
N TYR A 389 -2.57 -2.41 8.20
CA TYR A 389 -2.84 -2.92 6.85
C TYR A 389 -3.51 -1.82 6.02
N VAL A 390 -3.22 -1.82 4.71
CA VAL A 390 -3.93 -0.98 3.74
C VAL A 390 -4.49 -1.91 2.68
N LEU A 391 -5.82 -2.01 2.61
CA LEU A 391 -6.50 -2.58 1.44
C LEU A 391 -6.53 -1.47 0.39
N ASP A 392 -5.61 -1.56 -0.56
CA ASP A 392 -5.44 -0.59 -1.63
C ASP A 392 -6.58 -0.66 -2.63
N ASP A 393 -7.05 0.50 -3.07
CA ASP A 393 -8.06 0.69 -4.11
C ASP A 393 -9.37 -0.11 -3.92
N ILE A 394 -10.30 0.46 -3.18
CA ILE A 394 -11.66 -0.05 -2.96
C ILE A 394 -12.65 0.41 -4.04
N ASP A 395 -12.22 1.05 -5.14
CA ASP A 395 -13.16 1.59 -6.15
C ASP A 395 -13.98 0.50 -6.83
N ALA A 396 -13.44 -0.71 -7.00
CA ALA A 396 -14.21 -1.85 -7.49
C ALA A 396 -15.37 -2.21 -6.54
N LEU A 397 -15.16 -2.12 -5.22
CA LEU A 397 -16.20 -2.34 -4.22
C LEU A 397 -17.27 -1.24 -4.30
N ARG A 398 -16.88 0.02 -4.52
CA ARG A 398 -17.83 1.12 -4.74
C ARG A 398 -18.68 0.90 -5.98
N GLN A 399 -18.13 0.33 -7.04
CA GLN A 399 -18.86 0.10 -8.29
C GLN A 399 -19.69 -1.19 -8.29
N LEU A 400 -19.50 -2.10 -7.34
CA LEU A 400 -20.18 -3.39 -7.31
C LEU A 400 -21.68 -3.25 -6.99
N THR A 401 -22.54 -3.61 -7.93
CA THR A 401 -24.00 -3.66 -7.77
C THR A 401 -24.54 -5.06 -8.11
N PRO A 402 -25.80 -5.39 -7.78
CA PRO A 402 -26.44 -6.62 -8.25
C PRO A 402 -26.38 -6.77 -9.77
N GLU A 403 -26.53 -5.66 -10.51
CA GLU A 403 -26.48 -5.64 -11.97
C GLU A 403 -25.09 -5.95 -12.51
N THR A 404 -24.03 -5.34 -11.96
CA THR A 404 -22.65 -5.63 -12.39
C THR A 404 -22.24 -7.06 -12.02
N SER A 405 -22.67 -7.55 -10.86
CA SER A 405 -22.37 -8.90 -10.36
C SER A 405 -23.04 -10.01 -11.17
N ALA A 406 -24.15 -9.71 -11.85
CA ALA A 406 -24.86 -10.65 -12.70
C ALA A 406 -24.27 -10.80 -14.11
N GLN A 407 -23.38 -9.90 -14.53
CA GLN A 407 -22.77 -9.92 -15.86
C GLN A 407 -21.77 -11.08 -15.99
N GLU A 408 -21.67 -11.66 -17.19
CA GLU A 408 -20.67 -12.71 -17.49
C GLU A 408 -19.23 -12.20 -17.32
N VAL A 409 -19.00 -10.94 -17.73
CA VAL A 409 -17.74 -10.20 -17.65
C VAL A 409 -18.10 -8.76 -17.33
N HIS A 410 -17.38 -8.15 -16.40
CA HIS A 410 -17.49 -6.73 -16.09
C HIS A 410 -16.12 -6.13 -15.77
N LEU A 411 -15.72 -5.11 -16.53
CA LEU A 411 -14.54 -4.29 -16.27
C LEU A 411 -14.94 -3.07 -15.43
N PHE A 412 -14.44 -3.00 -14.21
CA PHE A 412 -14.64 -1.83 -13.36
C PHE A 412 -13.79 -0.66 -13.86
N LYS A 413 -14.30 0.56 -13.70
CA LYS A 413 -13.53 1.76 -14.02
C LYS A 413 -12.34 1.86 -13.05
N PRO A 414 -11.08 1.87 -13.53
CA PRO A 414 -9.94 2.07 -12.66
C PRO A 414 -9.94 3.45 -11.99
N ALA A 415 -9.33 3.52 -10.82
CA ALA A 415 -8.99 4.78 -10.19
C ALA A 415 -8.02 5.60 -11.05
N ASP A 416 -8.11 6.92 -10.94
CA ASP A 416 -7.06 7.80 -11.46
C ASP A 416 -5.77 7.58 -10.65
N ALA A 417 -4.61 7.69 -11.30
CA ALA A 417 -3.32 7.43 -10.67
C ALA A 417 -2.42 8.67 -10.69
N ILE A 418 -1.49 8.73 -9.74
CA ILE A 418 -0.40 9.71 -9.71
C ILE A 418 0.88 9.05 -10.19
N ARG A 419 1.47 9.61 -11.24
CA ARG A 419 2.72 9.11 -11.84
C ARG A 419 3.81 9.00 -10.76
N SER A 420 4.56 7.90 -10.81
CA SER A 420 5.66 7.56 -9.90
C SER A 420 5.29 7.31 -8.43
N LEU A 421 4.02 7.50 -8.03
CA LEU A 421 3.54 7.21 -6.67
C LEU A 421 2.59 6.03 -6.60
N GLN A 422 1.86 5.78 -7.67
CA GLN A 422 0.82 4.76 -7.74
C GLN A 422 0.97 3.94 -9.02
N SER A 423 0.46 2.72 -8.97
CA SER A 423 0.17 1.90 -10.15
C SER A 423 -1.33 2.01 -10.47
N VAL A 424 -1.76 1.47 -11.60
CA VAL A 424 -3.20 1.40 -11.94
C VAL A 424 -3.70 -0.01 -11.65
N ASN A 425 -4.58 -0.14 -10.68
CA ASN A 425 -5.30 -1.38 -10.41
C ASN A 425 -6.46 -1.53 -11.41
N ILE A 426 -6.46 -2.64 -12.14
CA ILE A 426 -7.46 -2.98 -13.15
C ILE A 426 -8.24 -4.18 -12.61
N ASP A 427 -9.39 -3.87 -12.02
CA ASP A 427 -10.29 -4.87 -11.46
C ASP A 427 -11.36 -5.28 -12.47
N TYR A 428 -11.64 -6.58 -12.51
CA TYR A 428 -12.70 -7.12 -13.34
C TYR A 428 -13.30 -8.39 -12.74
N LEU A 429 -14.59 -8.57 -12.99
CA LEU A 429 -15.35 -9.74 -12.58
C LEU A 429 -15.48 -10.71 -13.75
N LEU A 430 -15.21 -12.00 -13.48
CA LEU A 430 -15.52 -13.10 -14.39
C LEU A 430 -16.51 -14.06 -13.72
N LYS A 431 -17.67 -14.30 -14.31
CA LYS A 431 -18.67 -15.22 -13.74
C LYS A 431 -18.18 -16.67 -13.71
N GLY A 432 -17.36 -17.06 -14.68
CA GLY A 432 -16.68 -18.34 -14.76
C GLY A 432 -15.22 -18.15 -15.20
N PRO A 433 -14.36 -19.19 -15.07
CA PRO A 433 -12.99 -19.09 -15.54
C PRO A 433 -12.95 -18.89 -17.07
N ALA A 434 -12.00 -18.07 -17.54
CA ALA A 434 -11.89 -17.74 -18.96
C ALA A 434 -10.67 -18.39 -19.63
N ALA A 435 -10.82 -18.76 -20.91
CA ALA A 435 -9.71 -19.34 -21.69
C ALA A 435 -8.73 -18.26 -22.13
N ASN A 436 -9.25 -17.15 -22.65
CA ASN A 436 -8.46 -16.02 -23.14
C ASN A 436 -8.86 -14.74 -22.41
N VAL A 437 -7.90 -14.12 -21.75
CA VAL A 437 -8.02 -12.78 -21.18
C VAL A 437 -6.87 -11.94 -21.72
N SER A 438 -7.19 -10.77 -22.25
CA SER A 438 -6.19 -9.77 -22.61
C SER A 438 -6.58 -8.40 -22.10
N ILE A 439 -5.59 -7.65 -21.64
CA ILE A 439 -5.72 -6.26 -21.22
C ILE A 439 -4.86 -5.41 -22.14
N ALA A 440 -5.43 -4.39 -22.77
CA ALA A 440 -4.69 -3.41 -23.54
C ALA A 440 -4.86 -2.03 -22.93
N ILE A 441 -3.75 -1.30 -22.79
CA ILE A 441 -3.74 0.10 -22.38
C ILE A 441 -3.56 0.95 -23.64
N VAL A 442 -4.40 1.96 -23.79
CA VAL A 442 -4.43 2.86 -24.94
C VAL A 442 -4.33 4.29 -24.44
N ASP A 443 -3.56 5.14 -25.11
CA ASP A 443 -3.45 6.56 -24.75
C ASP A 443 -4.64 7.37 -25.30
N GLY A 444 -4.74 8.64 -24.88
CA GLY A 444 -5.79 9.55 -25.33
C GLY A 444 -5.79 9.87 -26.83
N ALA A 445 -4.78 9.45 -27.58
CA ALA A 445 -4.72 9.54 -29.05
C ALA A 445 -5.16 8.23 -29.74
N GLY A 446 -5.56 7.21 -28.98
CA GLY A 446 -5.95 5.90 -29.50
C GLY A 446 -4.77 4.99 -29.83
N LYS A 447 -3.54 5.34 -29.44
CA LYS A 447 -2.34 4.52 -29.69
C LYS A 447 -2.17 3.49 -28.58
N LEU A 448 -1.88 2.26 -28.97
CA LEU A 448 -1.58 1.17 -28.04
C LEU A 448 -0.31 1.51 -27.23
N VAL A 449 -0.46 1.57 -25.92
CA VAL A 449 0.63 1.72 -24.96
C VAL A 449 1.29 0.37 -24.68
N ARG A 450 0.47 -0.61 -24.28
CA ARG A 450 0.92 -1.97 -23.97
C ARG A 450 -0.25 -2.95 -24.01
N ARG A 451 0.02 -4.20 -24.38
CA ARG A 451 -0.95 -5.30 -24.32
C ARG A 451 -0.40 -6.44 -23.47
N PHE A 452 -1.25 -7.02 -22.64
CA PHE A 452 -1.00 -8.15 -21.77
C PHE A 452 -1.93 -9.29 -22.17
N SER A 453 -1.38 -10.41 -22.61
CA SER A 453 -2.16 -11.62 -22.91
C SER A 453 -1.24 -12.83 -22.96
N ARG A 454 -1.85 -14.02 -22.87
CA ARG A 454 -1.12 -15.29 -22.90
C ARG A 454 -0.26 -15.42 -24.14
N GLY A 455 1.04 -15.61 -23.96
CA GLY A 455 2.00 -15.77 -25.05
C GLY A 455 2.22 -14.55 -25.96
N GLN A 456 1.56 -13.41 -25.70
CA GLN A 456 1.87 -12.11 -26.34
C GLN A 456 2.30 -11.03 -25.34
N SER A 457 2.67 -11.38 -24.10
CA SER A 457 3.62 -10.50 -23.42
C SER A 457 4.82 -10.44 -24.36
N GLN A 458 5.08 -9.27 -24.97
CA GLN A 458 6.25 -9.08 -25.81
C GLN A 458 7.42 -9.65 -25.02
N ALA A 459 8.02 -10.72 -25.57
CA ALA A 459 8.85 -11.68 -24.87
C ALA A 459 9.36 -11.12 -23.55
N GLU A 460 8.82 -11.62 -22.42
CA GLU A 460 9.52 -11.43 -21.16
C GLU A 460 11.00 -11.72 -21.45
N PRO A 461 11.89 -10.74 -21.26
CA PRO A 461 13.31 -11.00 -21.35
C PRO A 461 13.54 -12.16 -20.39
N PRO A 462 14.09 -13.31 -20.83
CA PRO A 462 14.44 -14.37 -19.90
C PRO A 462 15.29 -13.72 -18.83
N ALA A 463 14.85 -13.83 -17.56
CA ALA A 463 15.36 -13.09 -16.40
C ALA A 463 16.73 -12.49 -16.69
N THR A 464 16.76 -11.25 -17.20
CA THR A 464 18.02 -10.59 -17.52
C THR A 464 18.76 -10.52 -16.21
N ALA A 465 19.90 -11.20 -16.15
CA ALA A 465 20.67 -11.31 -14.93
C ALA A 465 21.34 -9.94 -14.72
N THR A 466 20.60 -9.00 -14.14
CA THR A 466 21.01 -7.62 -13.88
C THR A 466 21.62 -7.54 -12.49
N GLU A 467 22.86 -7.11 -12.38
CA GLU A 467 23.52 -6.81 -11.11
C GLU A 467 23.65 -5.29 -10.97
N GLY A 468 23.26 -4.74 -9.82
CA GLY A 468 23.48 -3.33 -9.46
C GLY A 468 22.48 -2.29 -10.00
N GLY A 469 21.22 -2.67 -10.28
CA GLY A 469 20.17 -1.71 -10.56
C GLY A 469 19.72 -0.98 -9.28
N PHE A 470 19.99 0.32 -9.18
CA PHE A 470 19.41 1.19 -8.15
C PHE A 470 18.02 1.65 -8.61
N GLY A 471 17.04 0.77 -8.42
CA GLY A 471 15.63 1.11 -8.59
C GLY A 471 14.80 0.25 -7.66
N SER A 472 13.84 0.85 -6.97
CA SER A 472 12.89 0.09 -6.16
C SER A 472 12.26 -1.02 -7.00
N PRO A 473 12.08 -2.24 -6.45
CA PRO A 473 11.26 -3.25 -7.09
C PRO A 473 9.81 -2.78 -6.99
N ALA A 474 9.41 -1.84 -7.84
CA ALA A 474 8.00 -1.72 -8.19
C ALA A 474 7.60 -3.11 -8.70
N ALA A 475 6.62 -3.73 -8.04
CA ALA A 475 6.16 -5.06 -8.38
C ALA A 475 5.88 -5.09 -9.89
N ARG A 476 6.70 -5.81 -10.64
CA ARG A 476 6.55 -5.91 -12.09
C ARG A 476 5.17 -6.50 -12.36
N ALA A 477 4.37 -5.83 -13.19
CA ALA A 477 3.07 -6.35 -13.60
C ALA A 477 3.24 -7.82 -14.05
N PRO A 478 2.39 -8.76 -13.57
CA PRO A 478 2.43 -10.13 -14.05
C PRO A 478 2.37 -10.18 -15.57
N ALA A 479 3.08 -11.11 -16.20
CA ALA A 479 3.09 -11.20 -17.67
C ALA A 479 1.70 -11.46 -18.28
N GLU A 480 0.79 -12.04 -17.49
CA GLU A 480 -0.54 -12.47 -17.93
C GLU A 480 -1.63 -12.02 -16.93
N PRO A 481 -2.78 -11.51 -17.42
CA PRO A 481 -3.93 -11.24 -16.58
C PRO A 481 -4.49 -12.53 -15.94
N PRO A 482 -4.95 -12.47 -14.66
CA PRO A 482 -5.69 -13.55 -14.04
C PRO A 482 -6.93 -14.01 -14.84
N ARG A 483 -7.37 -15.24 -14.60
CA ARG A 483 -8.41 -15.90 -15.43
C ARG A 483 -9.44 -16.66 -14.61
N SER A 484 -9.41 -16.46 -13.30
CA SER A 484 -10.20 -17.24 -12.34
C SER A 484 -11.63 -16.71 -12.31
N ALA A 485 -12.59 -17.57 -11.97
CA ALA A 485 -13.94 -17.08 -11.64
C ALA A 485 -13.88 -16.17 -10.40
N GLY A 486 -14.76 -15.17 -10.36
CA GLY A 486 -14.82 -14.16 -9.32
C GLY A 486 -14.09 -12.87 -9.67
N MET A 487 -13.76 -12.10 -8.64
CA MET A 487 -13.01 -10.84 -8.77
C MET A 487 -11.55 -11.13 -9.11
N ASN A 488 -11.01 -10.41 -10.09
CA ASN A 488 -9.62 -10.48 -10.52
C ASN A 488 -9.04 -9.07 -10.53
N ARG A 489 -7.79 -8.92 -10.07
CA ARG A 489 -7.02 -7.67 -10.15
C ARG A 489 -5.79 -7.87 -11.04
N PHE A 490 -5.55 -6.93 -11.93
CA PHE A 490 -4.31 -6.80 -12.68
C PHE A 490 -3.71 -5.42 -12.45
N VAL A 491 -2.42 -5.33 -12.12
CA VAL A 491 -1.76 -4.06 -11.81
C VAL A 491 -0.90 -3.62 -12.99
N TRP A 492 -1.19 -2.47 -13.58
CA TRP A 492 -0.33 -1.87 -14.60
C TRP A 492 0.71 -0.95 -13.96
N ASP A 493 1.98 -1.23 -14.25
CA ASP A 493 3.18 -0.53 -13.77
C ASP A 493 3.43 0.84 -14.42
N LEU A 494 2.42 1.38 -15.12
CA LEU A 494 2.49 2.61 -15.91
C LEU A 494 3.48 2.56 -17.08
N ARG A 495 4.06 1.42 -17.44
CA ARG A 495 5.12 1.37 -18.47
C ARG A 495 4.59 0.98 -19.85
N TYR A 496 5.15 1.65 -20.86
CA TYR A 496 5.07 1.26 -22.27
C TYR A 496 5.79 -0.07 -22.52
N ALA A 497 5.63 -0.60 -23.73
CA ALA A 497 6.42 -1.72 -24.22
C ALA A 497 7.94 -1.50 -24.03
N GLY A 498 8.61 -2.52 -23.49
CA GLY A 498 10.05 -2.55 -23.31
C GLY A 498 10.85 -2.60 -24.61
N ALA A 499 12.18 -2.56 -24.48
CA ALA A 499 13.07 -2.80 -25.61
C ALA A 499 13.09 -4.28 -25.97
N THR A 500 13.28 -4.59 -27.26
CA THR A 500 13.42 -5.98 -27.74
C THR A 500 14.53 -6.71 -26.99
N ALA A 501 14.24 -7.89 -26.44
CA ALA A 501 15.23 -8.71 -25.72
C ALA A 501 15.54 -10.01 -26.47
N PHE A 502 16.65 -10.66 -26.13
CA PHE A 502 17.01 -11.97 -26.68
C PHE A 502 17.53 -12.94 -25.61
N PRO A 503 17.44 -14.27 -25.83
CA PRO A 503 17.94 -15.27 -24.89
C PRO A 503 19.43 -15.11 -24.55
N GLY A 504 19.73 -15.17 -23.24
CA GLY A 504 21.09 -15.05 -22.72
C GLY A 504 21.64 -13.62 -22.68
N MET A 505 20.78 -12.60 -22.78
CA MET A 505 21.19 -11.21 -22.63
C MET A 505 21.53 -10.89 -21.16
N ILE A 506 22.73 -10.37 -20.95
CA ILE A 506 23.23 -9.92 -19.65
C ILE A 506 23.54 -8.44 -19.74
N LEU A 507 22.97 -7.64 -18.84
CA LEU A 507 23.11 -6.19 -18.77
C LEU A 507 23.63 -5.77 -17.40
N ARG A 508 24.43 -4.70 -17.37
CA ARG A 508 24.87 -4.03 -16.15
C ARG A 508 24.19 -2.68 -16.00
N GLY A 509 23.66 -2.37 -14.82
CA GLY A 509 23.12 -1.04 -14.51
C GLY A 509 21.93 -0.60 -15.38
N GLY A 510 21.25 -1.53 -16.04
CA GLY A 510 20.12 -1.25 -16.91
C GLY A 510 19.25 -2.48 -17.12
N ASN A 511 18.04 -2.29 -17.65
CA ASN A 511 17.08 -3.33 -17.97
C ASN A 511 16.39 -3.00 -19.31
N THR A 512 15.43 -3.81 -19.72
CA THR A 512 14.69 -3.61 -20.99
C THR A 512 13.28 -3.06 -20.77
N ASN A 513 12.97 -2.49 -19.62
CA ASN A 513 11.65 -1.96 -19.35
C ASN A 513 11.35 -0.77 -20.27
N GLY A 514 10.07 -0.57 -20.58
CA GLY A 514 9.65 0.55 -21.43
C GLY A 514 9.50 1.83 -20.62
N PRO A 515 9.44 3.00 -21.30
CA PRO A 515 9.26 4.27 -20.63
C PRO A 515 7.99 4.34 -19.79
N VAL A 516 8.05 5.06 -18.66
CA VAL A 516 6.87 5.36 -17.83
C VAL A 516 5.95 6.33 -18.58
N ALA A 517 4.64 6.08 -18.53
CA ALA A 517 3.60 6.85 -19.20
C ALA A 517 3.45 8.28 -18.64
N VAL A 518 3.28 9.26 -19.51
CA VAL A 518 3.15 10.68 -19.13
C VAL A 518 1.76 11.01 -18.57
N PRO A 519 1.61 12.06 -17.74
CA PRO A 519 0.29 12.55 -17.36
C PRO A 519 -0.60 12.78 -18.57
N GLY A 520 -1.86 12.32 -18.47
CA GLY A 520 -2.79 12.32 -19.59
C GLY A 520 -3.96 11.37 -19.38
N LYS A 521 -4.82 11.29 -20.41
CA LYS A 521 -5.95 10.37 -20.44
C LYS A 521 -5.54 9.04 -21.05
N TYR A 522 -6.02 7.96 -20.47
CA TYR A 522 -5.78 6.60 -20.93
C TYR A 522 -7.08 5.80 -20.87
N GLU A 523 -7.11 4.70 -21.61
CA GLU A 523 -8.17 3.71 -21.57
C GLU A 523 -7.59 2.32 -21.34
N VAL A 524 -8.26 1.55 -20.49
CA VAL A 524 -8.05 0.12 -20.37
C VAL A 524 -9.10 -0.61 -21.21
N GLN A 525 -8.66 -1.57 -22.00
CA GLN A 525 -9.51 -2.45 -22.80
C GLN A 525 -9.32 -3.89 -22.32
N LEU A 526 -10.34 -4.44 -21.65
CA LEU A 526 -10.40 -5.84 -21.27
C LEU A 526 -11.09 -6.63 -22.38
N THR A 527 -10.40 -7.61 -22.95
CA THR A 527 -11.01 -8.58 -23.86
C THR A 527 -11.00 -9.96 -23.22
N VAL A 528 -12.19 -10.54 -23.06
CA VAL A 528 -12.41 -11.90 -22.55
C VAL A 528 -13.09 -12.68 -23.65
N ASP A 529 -12.37 -13.66 -24.19
CA ASP A 529 -12.74 -14.41 -25.39
C ASP A 529 -13.14 -13.49 -26.57
N ALA A 530 -14.43 -13.30 -26.83
CA ALA A 530 -14.93 -12.45 -27.92
C ALA A 530 -15.56 -11.11 -27.46
N LYS A 531 -15.63 -10.85 -26.15
CA LYS A 531 -16.23 -9.64 -25.59
C LYS A 531 -15.12 -8.66 -25.19
N THR A 532 -15.25 -7.40 -25.60
CA THR A 532 -14.35 -6.32 -25.17
C THR A 532 -15.13 -5.26 -24.39
N GLU A 533 -14.60 -4.86 -23.25
CA GLU A 533 -15.06 -3.72 -22.47
C GLU A 533 -13.93 -2.71 -22.30
N THR A 534 -14.29 -1.43 -22.23
CA THR A 534 -13.33 -0.34 -22.13
C THR A 534 -13.71 0.58 -20.98
N GLN A 535 -12.72 1.04 -20.23
CA GLN A 535 -12.90 2.06 -19.19
C GLN A 535 -11.80 3.11 -19.25
N PRO A 536 -12.13 4.41 -19.06
CA PRO A 536 -11.16 5.48 -19.03
C PRO A 536 -10.58 5.70 -17.62
N PHE A 537 -9.35 6.19 -17.56
CA PHE A 537 -8.71 6.71 -16.35
C PHE A 537 -7.73 7.85 -16.70
N VAL A 538 -7.35 8.64 -15.70
CA VAL A 538 -6.41 9.75 -15.84
C VAL A 538 -5.15 9.45 -15.04
N LEU A 539 -3.99 9.66 -15.67
CA LEU A 539 -2.70 9.73 -14.99
C LEU A 539 -2.35 11.20 -14.75
N THR A 540 -2.03 11.55 -13.51
CA THR A 540 -1.70 12.92 -13.11
C THR A 540 -0.24 13.03 -12.67
N LYS A 541 0.31 14.26 -12.72
CA LYS A 541 1.64 14.56 -12.20
C LYS A 541 1.65 14.51 -10.67
N ASP A 542 2.75 14.08 -10.07
CA ASP A 542 2.98 14.24 -8.63
C ASP A 542 2.77 15.73 -8.22
N PRO A 543 1.80 16.02 -7.33
CA PRO A 543 1.50 17.39 -6.92
C PRO A 543 2.62 18.03 -6.10
N ARG A 544 3.56 17.25 -5.54
CA ARG A 544 4.71 17.73 -4.77
C ARG A 544 5.79 18.37 -5.64
N LEU A 545 5.85 18.01 -6.92
CA LEU A 545 6.82 18.53 -7.88
C LEU A 545 6.38 19.90 -8.41
N THR A 546 6.55 20.95 -7.60
CA THR A 546 6.04 22.30 -7.92
C THR A 546 6.86 23.04 -8.99
N ASP A 547 8.09 22.59 -9.25
CA ASP A 547 9.05 23.13 -10.21
C ASP A 547 9.12 22.33 -11.53
N VAL A 548 8.44 21.19 -11.62
CA VAL A 548 8.39 20.33 -12.82
C VAL A 548 7.04 20.47 -13.53
N THR A 549 7.09 20.74 -14.84
CA THR A 549 5.90 20.86 -15.68
C THR A 549 5.55 19.55 -16.40
N GLU A 550 4.30 19.40 -16.86
CA GLU A 550 3.93 18.28 -17.74
C GLU A 550 4.65 18.31 -19.10
N ALA A 551 5.21 19.46 -19.51
CA ALA A 551 6.04 19.56 -20.71
C ALA A 551 7.41 18.90 -20.47
N ASP A 552 8.01 19.09 -19.30
CA ASP A 552 9.27 18.46 -18.91
C ASP A 552 9.15 16.93 -18.91
N LEU A 553 8.04 16.40 -18.39
CA LEU A 553 7.77 14.96 -18.36
C LEU A 553 7.51 14.38 -19.75
N ARG A 554 6.90 15.17 -20.65
CA ARG A 554 6.76 14.78 -22.07
C ARG A 554 8.11 14.73 -22.76
N GLU A 555 8.96 15.72 -22.53
CA GLU A 555 10.33 15.75 -23.07
C GLU A 555 11.16 14.56 -22.56
N GLN A 556 11.04 14.22 -21.27
CA GLN A 556 11.64 13.01 -20.68
C GLN A 556 11.18 11.75 -21.40
N PHE A 557 9.87 11.58 -21.55
CA PHE A 557 9.28 10.42 -22.20
C PHE A 557 9.69 10.30 -23.68
N GLU A 558 9.71 11.41 -24.42
CA GLU A 558 10.11 11.44 -25.82
C GLU A 558 11.55 10.98 -26.02
N LEU A 559 12.48 11.46 -25.18
CA LEU A 559 13.87 11.00 -25.22
C LEU A 559 13.96 9.52 -24.82
N ALA A 560 13.27 9.10 -23.76
CA ALA A 560 13.26 7.70 -23.30
C ALA A 560 12.73 6.75 -24.39
N MET A 561 11.68 7.14 -25.12
CA MET A 561 11.16 6.39 -26.26
C MET A 561 12.21 6.24 -27.37
N GLN A 562 12.92 7.31 -27.71
CA GLN A 562 14.00 7.27 -28.71
C GLN A 562 15.15 6.34 -28.27
N VAL A 563 15.55 6.41 -26.99
CA VAL A 563 16.56 5.50 -26.43
C VAL A 563 16.10 4.05 -26.48
N ARG A 564 14.84 3.78 -26.09
CA ARG A 564 14.23 2.44 -26.14
C ARG A 564 14.20 1.88 -27.56
N ASP A 565 13.84 2.68 -28.54
CA ASP A 565 13.77 2.28 -29.95
C ASP A 565 15.18 1.98 -30.49
N SER A 566 16.17 2.83 -30.22
CA SER A 566 17.58 2.57 -30.56
C SER A 566 18.15 1.33 -29.86
N PHE A 567 17.78 1.10 -28.60
CA PHE A 567 18.14 -0.12 -27.88
C PHE A 567 17.53 -1.37 -28.52
N SER A 568 16.26 -1.31 -28.93
CA SER A 568 15.57 -2.40 -29.62
C SER A 568 16.25 -2.69 -30.96
N HIS A 569 16.56 -1.67 -31.74
CA HIS A 569 17.28 -1.80 -33.01
C HIS A 569 18.63 -2.49 -32.84
N ALA A 570 19.41 -2.11 -31.82
CA ALA A 570 20.68 -2.77 -31.50
C ALA A 570 20.49 -4.27 -31.17
N ASN A 571 19.47 -4.62 -30.38
CA ASN A 571 19.19 -6.00 -30.01
C ASN A 571 18.64 -6.82 -31.18
N GLU A 572 17.83 -6.22 -32.04
CA GLU A 572 17.30 -6.82 -33.26
C GLU A 572 18.40 -7.14 -34.27
N MET A 573 19.40 -6.26 -34.39
CA MET A 573 20.60 -6.55 -35.18
C MET A 573 21.35 -7.77 -34.63
N VAL A 574 21.49 -7.92 -33.31
CA VAL A 574 22.10 -9.11 -32.69
C VAL A 574 21.29 -10.37 -33.01
N ILE A 575 19.97 -10.32 -32.88
CA ILE A 575 19.07 -11.44 -33.22
C ILE A 575 19.27 -11.85 -34.68
N ARG A 576 19.25 -10.87 -35.59
CA ARG A 576 19.43 -11.08 -37.03
C ARG A 576 20.80 -11.68 -37.35
N ILE A 577 21.87 -11.16 -36.76
CA ILE A 577 23.23 -11.71 -36.91
C ILE A 577 23.28 -13.17 -36.46
N ARG A 578 22.73 -13.49 -35.29
CA ARG A 578 22.73 -14.85 -34.74
C ARG A 578 21.94 -15.83 -35.60
N GLU A 579 20.81 -15.39 -36.15
CA GLU A 579 20.02 -16.22 -37.07
C GLU A 579 20.77 -16.47 -38.38
N MET A 580 21.46 -15.46 -38.93
CA MET A 580 22.30 -15.66 -40.12
C MET A 580 23.46 -16.62 -39.85
N LYS A 581 24.17 -16.49 -38.72
CA LYS A 581 25.23 -17.43 -38.31
C LYS A 581 24.69 -18.86 -38.15
N LYS A 582 23.50 -19.02 -37.57
CA LYS A 582 22.84 -20.33 -37.43
C LYS A 582 22.54 -20.95 -38.79
N GLN A 583 22.00 -20.17 -39.73
CA GLN A 583 21.78 -20.64 -41.10
C GLN A 583 23.09 -21.03 -41.78
N ILE A 584 24.15 -20.21 -41.64
CA ILE A 584 25.48 -20.51 -42.21
C ILE A 584 26.01 -21.85 -41.67
N ALA A 585 25.96 -22.05 -40.35
CA ALA A 585 26.39 -23.30 -39.73
C ALA A 585 25.60 -24.52 -40.24
N ASP A 586 24.28 -24.39 -40.41
CA ASP A 586 23.45 -25.44 -40.99
C ASP A 586 23.83 -25.75 -42.45
N ARG A 587 24.11 -24.72 -43.27
CA ARG A 587 24.54 -24.92 -44.67
C ARG A 587 25.91 -25.59 -44.76
N ILE A 588 26.88 -25.19 -43.93
CA ILE A 588 28.19 -25.84 -43.85
C ILE A 588 28.03 -27.32 -43.46
N ALA A 589 27.12 -27.64 -42.53
CA ALA A 589 26.86 -29.02 -42.11
C ALA A 589 26.25 -29.87 -43.23
N ARG A 590 25.43 -29.28 -44.11
CA ARG A 590 24.76 -29.95 -45.23
C ARG A 590 25.56 -29.98 -46.53
N ALA A 591 26.68 -29.25 -46.61
CA ALA A 591 27.42 -29.05 -47.86
C ALA A 591 28.14 -30.28 -48.44
N GLY A 592 28.19 -31.42 -47.73
CA GLY A 592 28.77 -32.66 -48.25
C GLY A 592 30.20 -32.47 -48.79
N SER A 593 30.42 -32.79 -50.07
CA SER A 593 31.72 -32.62 -50.74
C SER A 593 32.13 -31.15 -50.94
N ALA A 594 31.19 -30.21 -50.98
CA ALA A 594 31.46 -28.77 -51.11
C ALA A 594 31.81 -28.09 -49.78
N LYS A 595 31.89 -28.86 -48.67
CA LYS A 595 32.08 -28.30 -47.33
C LYS A 595 33.29 -27.39 -47.19
N ALA A 596 34.43 -27.72 -47.80
CA ALA A 596 35.64 -26.91 -47.69
C ALA A 596 35.49 -25.54 -48.38
N GLU A 597 34.84 -25.52 -49.54
CA GLU A 597 34.57 -24.30 -50.32
C GLU A 597 33.53 -23.42 -49.62
N VAL A 598 32.41 -24.00 -49.22
CA VAL A 598 31.35 -23.29 -48.49
C VAL A 598 31.86 -22.76 -47.15
N ALA A 599 32.62 -23.54 -46.38
CA ALA A 599 33.21 -23.09 -45.12
C ALA A 599 34.25 -21.98 -45.33
N GLY A 600 35.05 -22.06 -46.39
CA GLY A 600 36.02 -21.02 -46.73
C GLY A 600 35.35 -19.68 -47.05
N ALA A 601 34.30 -19.70 -47.88
CA ALA A 601 33.52 -18.51 -48.21
C ALA A 601 32.72 -17.96 -47.02
N ALA A 602 32.16 -18.85 -46.20
CA ALA A 602 31.41 -18.48 -45.01
C ALA A 602 32.28 -17.83 -43.93
N HIS A 603 33.56 -18.24 -43.81
CA HIS A 603 34.45 -17.77 -42.75
C HIS A 603 34.59 -16.24 -42.72
N THR A 604 34.75 -15.61 -43.89
CA THR A 604 34.85 -14.15 -43.98
C THR A 604 33.58 -13.47 -43.49
N VAL A 605 32.41 -13.96 -43.94
CA VAL A 605 31.12 -13.40 -43.53
C VAL A 605 30.87 -13.61 -42.04
N GLU A 606 31.17 -14.80 -41.49
CA GLU A 606 31.03 -15.07 -40.06
C GLU A 606 31.92 -14.15 -39.21
N LEU A 607 33.14 -13.86 -39.66
CA LEU A 607 34.04 -12.94 -38.98
C LEU A 607 33.49 -11.51 -38.98
N GLU A 608 33.04 -11.02 -40.14
CA GLU A 608 32.44 -9.68 -40.26
C GLU A 608 31.18 -9.53 -39.40
N LEU A 609 30.29 -10.54 -39.43
CA LEU A 609 29.11 -10.60 -38.57
C LEU A 609 29.49 -10.63 -37.09
N SER A 610 30.53 -11.37 -36.71
CA SER A 610 31.02 -11.43 -35.32
C SER A 610 31.59 -10.12 -34.83
N ASN A 611 32.31 -9.39 -35.70
CA ASN A 611 32.84 -8.08 -35.35
C ASN A 611 31.71 -7.10 -35.03
N VAL A 612 30.66 -7.05 -35.87
CA VAL A 612 29.48 -6.22 -35.61
C VAL A 612 28.77 -6.65 -34.32
N GLU A 613 28.50 -7.95 -34.14
CA GLU A 613 27.84 -8.46 -32.92
C GLU A 613 28.59 -8.07 -31.66
N SER A 614 29.93 -8.16 -31.67
CA SER A 614 30.78 -7.86 -30.51
C SER A 614 30.83 -6.38 -30.13
N GLU A 615 30.45 -5.48 -31.04
CA GLU A 615 30.30 -4.04 -30.75
C GLU A 615 28.88 -3.68 -30.30
N LEU A 616 27.87 -4.42 -30.76
CA LEU A 616 26.49 -4.28 -30.29
C LEU A 616 26.29 -4.86 -28.89
N TYR A 617 26.79 -6.08 -28.64
CA TYR A 617 26.60 -6.84 -27.41
C TYR A 617 27.90 -7.51 -26.93
N GLN A 618 28.10 -7.57 -25.61
CA GLN A 618 29.27 -8.24 -25.02
C GLN A 618 29.08 -9.77 -25.01
N VAL A 619 29.46 -10.41 -26.12
CA VAL A 619 29.31 -11.86 -26.35
C VAL A 619 30.09 -12.76 -25.37
N ARG A 620 31.03 -12.20 -24.60
CA ARG A 620 31.81 -12.94 -23.60
C ARG A 620 31.07 -13.13 -22.27
N ASN A 621 29.99 -12.38 -22.03
CA ASN A 621 29.24 -12.49 -20.79
C ASN A 621 28.58 -13.87 -20.65
N ARG A 622 28.82 -14.54 -19.52
CA ARG A 622 28.19 -15.80 -19.12
C ARG A 622 27.46 -15.66 -17.77
N SER A 623 27.81 -14.66 -16.98
CA SER A 623 27.20 -14.29 -15.71
C SER A 623 27.10 -12.77 -15.56
N PRO A 624 26.22 -12.23 -14.68
CA PRO A 624 26.17 -10.80 -14.39
C PRO A 624 27.53 -10.16 -14.07
N ARG A 625 28.36 -10.86 -13.30
CA ARG A 625 29.67 -10.36 -12.86
C ARG A 625 30.69 -10.22 -13.97
N ASP A 626 30.49 -10.88 -15.12
CA ASP A 626 31.37 -10.72 -16.27
C ASP A 626 31.34 -9.31 -16.85
N THR A 627 30.28 -8.55 -16.57
CA THR A 627 30.18 -7.14 -16.93
C THR A 627 31.20 -6.23 -16.23
N LEU A 628 31.91 -6.75 -15.21
CA LEU A 628 33.08 -6.09 -14.61
C LEU A 628 34.40 -6.50 -15.29
N ASN A 629 34.44 -7.69 -15.90
CA ASN A 629 35.63 -8.23 -16.56
C ASN A 629 35.75 -7.76 -18.01
N TYR A 630 34.61 -7.47 -18.66
CA TYR A 630 34.55 -7.08 -20.06
C TYR A 630 33.77 -5.77 -20.21
N PRO A 631 34.25 -4.81 -21.03
CA PRO A 631 33.54 -3.56 -21.25
C PRO A 631 32.11 -3.79 -21.75
N ILE A 632 31.16 -3.02 -21.22
CA ILE A 632 29.81 -2.98 -21.76
C ILE A 632 29.83 -2.48 -23.21
N LYS A 633 28.81 -2.89 -23.98
CA LYS A 633 28.68 -2.60 -25.41
C LYS A 633 27.44 -1.76 -25.69
N LEU A 634 27.26 -1.37 -26.95
CA LEU A 634 26.31 -0.33 -27.34
C LEU A 634 24.90 -0.56 -26.81
N ASN A 635 24.41 -1.80 -26.86
CA ASN A 635 23.07 -2.13 -26.37
C ASN A 635 22.93 -1.86 -24.85
N ASN A 636 23.94 -2.22 -24.05
CA ASN A 636 23.96 -1.97 -22.62
C ASN A 636 24.15 -0.46 -22.33
N GLN A 637 24.89 0.28 -23.15
CA GLN A 637 25.00 1.74 -22.98
C GLN A 637 23.65 2.43 -23.14
N PHE A 638 22.83 2.03 -24.12
CA PHE A 638 21.44 2.51 -24.21
C PHE A 638 20.61 2.08 -22.99
N ALA A 639 20.77 0.84 -22.50
CA ALA A 639 20.06 0.37 -21.32
C ALA A 639 20.38 1.18 -20.05
N VAL A 640 21.64 1.61 -19.89
CA VAL A 640 22.06 2.48 -18.77
C VAL A 640 21.50 3.88 -18.95
N LEU A 641 21.64 4.48 -20.14
CA LEU A 641 21.11 5.81 -20.42
C LEU A 641 19.59 5.88 -20.21
N MET A 642 18.87 4.82 -20.54
CA MET A 642 17.44 4.70 -20.25
C MET A 642 17.15 4.82 -18.75
N GLY A 643 17.90 4.10 -17.92
CA GLY A 643 17.78 4.19 -16.46
C GLY A 643 18.14 5.58 -15.92
N ASP A 644 19.15 6.22 -16.49
CA ASP A 644 19.57 7.57 -16.10
C ASP A 644 18.48 8.61 -16.45
N ILE A 645 17.86 8.51 -17.63
CA ILE A 645 16.77 9.41 -18.06
C ILE A 645 15.56 9.28 -17.15
N GLU A 646 15.22 8.06 -16.72
CA GLU A 646 14.04 7.79 -15.89
C GLU A 646 14.30 7.93 -14.38
N MET A 647 15.45 8.46 -13.98
CA MET A 647 15.77 8.69 -12.58
C MET A 647 15.01 9.91 -12.05
N GLY A 648 13.80 9.66 -11.55
CA GLY A 648 12.88 10.69 -11.04
C GLY A 648 12.02 11.32 -12.14
N ASP A 649 11.02 12.10 -11.72
CA ASP A 649 10.14 12.83 -12.63
C ASP A 649 10.69 14.24 -12.86
N VAL A 650 11.62 14.35 -13.81
CA VAL A 650 12.34 15.59 -14.12
C VAL A 650 12.68 15.67 -15.61
N ARG A 651 12.97 16.89 -16.08
CA ARG A 651 13.48 17.11 -17.44
C ARG A 651 14.86 16.44 -17.63
N PRO A 652 15.15 15.79 -18.77
CA PRO A 652 16.48 15.27 -19.06
C PRO A 652 17.54 16.38 -19.12
N THR A 653 18.77 16.03 -18.73
CA THR A 653 19.92 16.95 -18.81
C THR A 653 20.46 17.07 -20.24
N ASP A 654 21.12 18.19 -20.55
CA ASP A 654 21.80 18.40 -21.84
C ASP A 654 22.85 17.31 -22.14
N GLN A 655 23.47 16.76 -21.10
CA GLN A 655 24.45 15.68 -21.22
C GLN A 655 23.77 14.36 -21.63
N MET A 656 22.57 14.05 -21.16
CA MET A 656 21.82 12.86 -21.60
C MET A 656 21.53 12.91 -23.10
N TYR A 657 21.13 14.09 -23.62
CA TYR A 657 20.98 14.29 -25.07
C TYR A 657 22.29 14.13 -25.83
N THR A 658 23.39 14.62 -25.27
CA THR A 658 24.72 14.50 -25.89
C THR A 658 25.13 13.04 -25.99
N VAL A 659 25.02 12.28 -24.90
CA VAL A 659 25.30 10.84 -24.89
C VAL A 659 24.38 10.11 -25.87
N PHE A 660 23.08 10.41 -25.90
CA PHE A 660 22.16 9.79 -26.86
C PHE A 660 22.60 10.00 -28.31
N ARG A 661 23.02 11.22 -28.68
CA ARG A 661 23.54 11.51 -30.02
C ARG A 661 24.79 10.70 -30.34
N GLU A 662 25.74 10.60 -29.42
CA GLU A 662 26.98 9.84 -29.61
C GLU A 662 26.73 8.34 -29.80
N LEU A 663 25.83 7.77 -28.98
CA LEU A 663 25.42 6.37 -29.10
C LEU A 663 24.66 6.12 -30.41
N SER A 664 23.80 7.06 -30.82
CA SER A 664 23.05 6.95 -32.09
C SER A 664 23.97 6.96 -33.31
N VAL A 665 24.98 7.83 -33.35
CA VAL A 665 26.01 7.82 -34.41
C VAL A 665 26.75 6.47 -34.46
N SER A 666 27.04 5.90 -33.29
CA SER A 666 27.68 4.57 -33.21
C SER A 666 26.77 3.46 -33.74
N LEU A 667 25.47 3.54 -33.44
CA LEU A 667 24.46 2.59 -33.92
C LEU A 667 24.28 2.66 -35.44
N GLU A 668 24.20 3.87 -35.99
CA GLU A 668 24.10 4.11 -37.43
C GLU A 668 25.29 3.50 -38.17
N LYS A 669 26.52 3.74 -37.69
CA LYS A 669 27.73 3.16 -38.29
C LYS A 669 27.72 1.63 -38.28
N LEU A 670 27.28 1.00 -37.19
CA LEU A 670 27.16 -0.46 -37.12
C LEU A 670 26.02 -0.98 -38.01
N THR A 671 24.93 -0.22 -38.15
CA THR A 671 23.82 -0.53 -39.07
C THR A 671 24.28 -0.54 -40.51
N GLU A 672 25.03 0.48 -40.93
CA GLU A 672 25.63 0.56 -42.27
C GLU A 672 26.63 -0.56 -42.51
N THR A 673 27.46 -0.87 -41.52
CA THR A 673 28.44 -1.97 -41.59
C THR A 673 27.73 -3.31 -41.78
N LEU A 674 26.68 -3.59 -41.00
CA LEU A 674 25.90 -4.82 -41.17
C LEU A 674 25.25 -4.88 -42.55
N ALA A 675 24.65 -3.78 -43.01
CA ALA A 675 24.04 -3.71 -44.33
C ALA A 675 25.05 -3.95 -45.47
N ALA A 676 26.31 -3.54 -45.31
CA ALA A 676 27.38 -3.82 -46.27
C ALA A 676 27.75 -5.31 -46.30
N VAL A 677 27.83 -5.96 -45.14
CA VAL A 677 28.04 -7.43 -45.03
C VAL A 677 26.90 -8.19 -45.70
N GLU A 678 25.66 -7.72 -45.51
CA GLU A 678 24.48 -8.36 -46.10
C GLU A 678 24.40 -8.18 -47.63
N LYS A 679 24.70 -6.99 -48.15
CA LYS A 679 24.66 -6.72 -49.60
C LYS A 679 25.86 -7.30 -50.35
N GLY A 680 27.03 -7.35 -49.73
CA GLY A 680 28.27 -7.82 -50.35
C GLY A 680 28.59 -9.26 -49.97
N GLY A 681 28.95 -9.47 -48.71
CA GLY A 681 29.42 -10.75 -48.18
C GLY A 681 28.40 -11.88 -48.33
N LEU A 682 27.17 -11.67 -47.88
CA LEU A 682 26.11 -12.68 -48.03
C LEU A 682 25.70 -12.91 -49.48
N ALA A 683 25.68 -11.87 -50.33
CA ALA A 683 25.40 -12.06 -51.75
C ALA A 683 26.47 -12.94 -52.41
N HIS A 684 27.74 -12.78 -52.02
CA HIS A 684 28.81 -13.65 -52.49
C HIS A 684 28.66 -15.09 -51.98
N LEU A 685 28.41 -15.27 -50.69
CA LEU A 685 28.18 -16.59 -50.09
C LEU A 685 26.97 -17.29 -50.71
N ASN A 686 25.86 -16.59 -50.91
CA ASN A 686 24.63 -17.14 -51.50
C ASN A 686 24.83 -17.63 -52.95
N ARG A 687 25.73 -17.00 -53.72
CA ARG A 687 26.11 -17.49 -55.04
C ARG A 687 26.79 -18.86 -54.95
N ILE A 688 27.76 -19.00 -54.05
CA ILE A 688 28.51 -20.25 -53.83
C ILE A 688 27.58 -21.35 -53.29
N LEU A 689 26.67 -21.00 -52.38
CA LEU A 689 25.65 -21.93 -51.90
C LEU A 689 24.76 -22.43 -53.05
N SER A 690 24.31 -21.53 -53.93
CA SER A 690 23.52 -21.91 -55.10
C SER A 690 24.29 -22.79 -56.08
N GLU A 691 25.57 -22.50 -56.33
CA GLU A 691 26.48 -23.33 -57.15
C GLU A 691 26.70 -24.72 -56.52
N SER A 692 26.59 -24.81 -55.20
CA SER A 692 26.67 -26.04 -54.41
C SER A 692 25.32 -26.73 -54.16
N HIS A 693 24.24 -26.31 -54.82
CA HIS A 693 22.87 -26.83 -54.64
C HIS A 693 22.31 -26.72 -53.21
N LEU A 694 22.70 -25.69 -52.46
CA LEU A 694 22.20 -25.37 -51.13
C LEU A 694 21.31 -24.12 -51.16
N ASP A 695 20.32 -24.08 -50.27
CA ASP A 695 19.45 -22.92 -50.10
C ASP A 695 20.24 -21.70 -49.61
N PRO A 696 19.93 -20.48 -50.10
CA PRO A 696 20.60 -19.26 -49.67
C PRO A 696 20.32 -18.94 -48.19
N ILE A 697 21.22 -18.17 -47.60
CA ILE A 697 21.03 -17.52 -46.30
C ILE A 697 20.01 -16.39 -46.49
N LEU A 698 18.92 -16.47 -45.73
CA LEU A 698 17.84 -15.51 -45.76
C LEU A 698 18.06 -14.45 -44.69
N VAL A 699 17.98 -13.19 -45.12
CA VAL A 699 17.95 -12.04 -44.24
C VAL A 699 16.50 -11.82 -43.84
N GLN A 700 16.15 -12.13 -42.59
CA GLN A 700 14.80 -11.86 -42.10
C GLN A 700 14.56 -10.36 -42.03
N SER A 701 13.43 -9.89 -42.58
CA SER A 701 12.92 -8.55 -42.25
C SER A 701 12.43 -8.60 -40.80
N THR A 702 13.01 -7.77 -39.94
CA THR A 702 12.42 -7.48 -38.64
C THR A 702 11.04 -6.86 -38.86
N LYS A 703 10.04 -7.38 -38.15
CA LYS A 703 8.63 -6.97 -38.25
C LYS A 703 8.34 -5.81 -37.32
#